data_AF-C3Z554-F1
#
_entry.id   AF-C3Z554-F1
#
_cell.length_a   1.000
_cell.length_b   1.000
_cell.length_c   1.000
_cell.angle_alpha   90.00
_cell.angle_beta   90.00
_cell.angle_gamma   90.00
#
_symmetry.space_group_name_H-M   'P 1'
#
loop_
_entity.id
_entity.type
_entity.pdbx_description
1 polymer ?
#
loop_
_entity_poly.entity_id
_entity_poly.type
_entity_poly.pdbx_seq_one_letter_code
_entity_poly.pdbx_strand_id
1 'polypeptide(L)'
;MDAQKETLLYSAPFSAEEKQSKCSRSQDDVAPQHECSARCSRLSSSCDSFFVGNSWPKSSYQSSDSTCRICQTLAGGRKSVFATAFNTHYRIPEYTASAITRDPDLPEQDRPSSSLWDRVQLGLCGKKVHDTLYDRCDNVETDKWGVTRMSDIWKASGTRCRLSNPSFDDLQESHCGDCQGLDSDYSGCGTTFNRGHINPNSINNKDADVQDGTFSMINVAPQDDDFNQCVWQPYECAVGRKADEVYKNAVRAGSNSKTLYVITGTKLGQQTTWMKGRVAIPGYFWKALCYPGDENAGLRPFGVGFYGPNIDCSKMTSLPLDQFEAWLYDGADEHLFPGSVCAGSVDNWDGLDDYVAEIAHDCRNEHIQDTCESEWRDKRCGTALAVKPQQTAMKETKCSRHQDDVAPQHKCSARCSRLSSSCDSFFVGNSWPKSSFQTSDSTCRICQTLAGGRNSVFATAFNTHYRIPEYTASAITRDPDLPEQDRPSSSLWDRVQMGLCGKKVHDTLYDRCDEVETDRWGVTRMSDIWKASGTRCRLSNPSFDDLQESDCGDCQGLDSDYSGCGTTFNRGHINPNSINNKDADVQDGTFSMINVAPQDDDFNQCVWQPYECAVGRKADEVYKNAVRAGSNSKALYVITGTKLGQQTTWMKGRVAIPGYFWKALCYPGDESAGLRPFGVGFYGPNIDCSKMTSLPLEKFEAWLYDGADEHLFPGSVCAGPVDNWEGLDDYVAEIAHDCRNEHIQDTCESEWRDKRCGTSG
;
A
#
# COMPACT_ATOMS: atom_id res chain seq x y z
N MET A 1 0.81 41.68 -34.14
CA MET A 1 -0.58 41.85 -33.66
C MET A 1 -1.28 40.52 -33.84
N ASP A 2 -1.86 40.06 -32.74
CA ASP A 2 -2.86 38.99 -32.59
C ASP A 2 -2.53 37.57 -33.02
N ALA A 3 -2.33 36.72 -32.00
CA ALA A 3 -2.83 35.35 -31.99
C ALA A 3 -3.59 35.15 -30.66
N GLN A 4 -4.88 34.85 -30.79
CA GLN A 4 -5.88 34.73 -29.74
C GLN A 4 -5.56 33.58 -28.78
N LYS A 5 -5.69 33.86 -27.49
CA LYS A 5 -5.89 32.86 -26.43
C LYS A 5 -7.34 32.41 -26.47
N GLU A 6 -7.60 31.14 -26.77
CA GLU A 6 -8.87 30.51 -26.43
C GLU A 6 -8.73 29.79 -25.08
N THR A 7 -9.57 30.21 -24.15
CA THR A 7 -9.77 29.65 -22.82
C THR A 7 -10.78 28.51 -22.94
N LEU A 8 -10.37 27.27 -22.65
CA LEU A 8 -11.30 26.16 -22.44
C LEU A 8 -11.42 25.92 -20.93
N LEU A 9 -12.51 26.45 -20.37
CA LEU A 9 -13.08 26.07 -19.09
C LEU A 9 -13.62 24.64 -19.21
N TYR A 10 -13.02 23.69 -18.49
CA TYR A 10 -13.67 22.43 -18.15
C TYR A 10 -13.95 22.42 -16.66
N SER A 11 -15.22 22.62 -16.32
CA SER A 11 -15.78 22.35 -15.00
C SER A 11 -16.17 20.88 -14.93
N ALA A 12 -15.51 20.11 -14.08
CA ALA A 12 -16.01 18.83 -13.56
C ALA A 12 -16.26 19.01 -12.05
N PRO A 13 -17.49 18.86 -11.55
CA PRO A 13 -17.78 18.94 -10.13
C PRO A 13 -17.85 17.55 -9.47
N PHE A 14 -17.35 17.49 -8.23
CA PHE A 14 -17.46 16.40 -7.22
C PHE A 14 -16.60 15.13 -7.43
N SER A 15 -15.46 15.02 -6.70
CA SER A 15 -15.18 13.91 -5.74
C SER A 15 -13.74 13.83 -5.15
N ALA A 16 -12.71 14.56 -5.65
CA ALA A 16 -11.38 14.58 -5.01
C ALA A 16 -11.22 15.67 -3.93
N GLU A 17 -11.88 16.82 -4.11
CA GLU A 17 -11.86 17.92 -3.14
C GLU A 17 -12.51 17.54 -1.79
N GLU A 18 -13.46 16.60 -1.76
CA GLU A 18 -14.19 16.28 -0.52
C GLU A 18 -13.38 15.53 0.53
N LYS A 19 -12.40 14.67 0.17
CA LYS A 19 -11.53 13.98 1.15
C LYS A 19 -10.40 14.89 1.66
N GLN A 20 -9.77 15.66 0.77
CA GLN A 20 -8.89 16.76 1.18
C GLN A 20 -9.64 17.78 2.05
N SER A 21 -10.94 18.06 1.81
CA SER A 21 -11.67 19.11 2.54
C SER A 21 -11.82 18.90 4.06
N LYS A 22 -11.83 17.64 4.55
CA LYS A 22 -12.00 17.38 6.00
C LYS A 22 -10.74 17.67 6.80
N CYS A 23 -9.58 17.27 6.24
CA CYS A 23 -8.29 17.40 6.88
C CYS A 23 -7.51 18.63 6.41
N SER A 24 -7.68 19.08 5.17
CA SER A 24 -7.05 20.26 4.59
C SER A 24 -8.04 21.42 4.55
N ARG A 25 -7.63 22.55 5.13
CA ARG A 25 -8.42 23.78 5.20
C ARG A 25 -7.55 24.99 4.88
N SER A 26 -8.18 26.14 4.69
CA SER A 26 -7.48 27.42 4.79
C SER A 26 -6.94 27.59 6.21
N GLN A 27 -5.83 28.30 6.36
CA GLN A 27 -5.34 28.66 7.69
C GLN A 27 -6.38 29.52 8.41
N ASP A 28 -6.76 29.12 9.62
CA ASP A 28 -7.66 29.88 10.50
C ASP A 28 -7.09 30.07 11.92
N ASP A 29 -5.98 29.40 12.25
CA ASP A 29 -5.20 29.57 13.47
C ASP A 29 -3.73 29.88 13.12
N VAL A 30 -3.39 31.17 13.18
CA VAL A 30 -2.07 31.72 12.88
C VAL A 30 -1.19 31.73 14.14
N ALA A 31 0.01 31.19 14.04
CA ALA A 31 0.95 31.17 15.15
C ALA A 31 1.37 32.59 15.60
N PRO A 32 1.41 32.87 16.92
CA PRO A 32 1.81 34.17 17.46
C PRO A 32 3.34 34.33 17.40
N GLN A 33 3.84 34.94 16.33
CA GLN A 33 5.26 34.99 15.98
C GLN A 33 6.16 35.52 17.10
N HIS A 34 5.77 36.60 17.78
CA HIS A 34 6.58 37.22 18.84
C HIS A 34 6.70 36.30 20.07
N GLU A 35 5.58 35.74 20.52
CA GLU A 35 5.53 34.79 21.63
C GLU A 35 6.33 33.51 21.31
N CYS A 36 6.17 32.96 20.11
CA CYS A 36 6.90 31.76 19.69
C CYS A 36 8.41 32.02 19.61
N SER A 37 8.84 33.16 19.08
CA SER A 37 10.26 33.57 19.07
C SER A 37 10.82 33.71 20.50
N ALA A 38 10.06 34.31 21.41
CA ALA A 38 10.46 34.46 22.81
C ALA A 38 10.54 33.14 23.58
N ARG A 39 9.72 32.13 23.24
CA ARG A 39 9.82 30.76 23.78
C ARG A 39 11.01 30.02 23.17
N CYS A 40 11.18 30.14 21.86
CA CYS A 40 12.26 29.52 21.13
C CYS A 40 13.66 29.94 21.63
N SER A 41 13.86 31.23 21.92
CA SER A 41 15.17 31.74 22.37
C SER A 41 15.68 31.08 23.66
N ARG A 42 14.80 30.46 24.45
CA ARG A 42 15.15 29.72 25.68
C ARG A 42 15.66 28.30 25.41
N LEU A 43 15.30 27.74 24.25
CA LEU A 43 15.66 26.39 23.81
C LEU A 43 17.01 26.36 23.08
N SER A 44 17.53 27.53 22.69
CA SER A 44 18.79 27.63 21.97
C SER A 44 19.94 27.04 22.80
N SER A 45 20.51 25.96 22.28
CA SER A 45 21.72 25.32 22.81
C SER A 45 22.60 24.89 21.63
N SER A 46 23.87 24.56 21.89
CA SER A 46 24.76 24.02 20.87
C SER A 46 24.49 22.52 20.69
N CYS A 47 24.33 22.10 19.45
CA CYS A 47 24.25 20.69 19.05
C CYS A 47 25.05 20.45 17.78
N ASP A 48 26.23 21.06 17.75
CA ASP A 48 27.13 21.08 16.60
C ASP A 48 27.59 19.67 16.22
N SER A 49 27.56 18.72 17.16
CA SER A 49 27.89 17.31 16.96
C SER A 49 26.98 16.56 15.98
N PHE A 50 25.80 17.09 15.64
CA PHE A 50 24.92 16.48 14.62
C PHE A 50 25.20 16.99 13.22
N PHE A 51 26.12 17.95 13.07
CA PHE A 51 26.49 18.52 11.80
C PHE A 51 27.95 18.17 11.48
N VAL A 52 28.24 18.07 10.18
CA VAL A 52 29.61 18.02 9.68
C VAL A 52 29.93 19.37 9.05
N GLY A 53 31.05 19.97 9.48
CA GLY A 53 31.38 21.36 9.13
C GLY A 53 30.64 22.36 10.01
N ASN A 54 30.04 23.37 9.39
CA ASN A 54 29.27 24.42 10.05
C ASN A 54 27.87 23.92 10.41
N SER A 55 27.40 24.29 11.60
CA SER A 55 26.07 23.90 12.10
C SER A 55 24.97 24.81 11.59
N TRP A 56 23.75 24.26 11.53
CA TRP A 56 22.53 24.98 11.12
C TRP A 56 22.61 25.59 9.71
N PRO A 57 22.68 24.73 8.66
CA PRO A 57 22.64 25.18 7.29
C PRO A 57 21.36 25.98 7.01
N LYS A 58 21.39 26.75 5.92
CA LYS A 58 20.25 27.56 5.52
C LYS A 58 19.03 26.68 5.25
N SER A 59 17.86 27.21 5.53
CA SER A 59 16.60 26.56 5.21
C SER A 59 16.14 26.90 3.80
N SER A 60 15.37 26.01 3.17
CA SER A 60 14.66 26.30 1.92
C SER A 60 13.45 27.22 2.13
N TYR A 61 13.07 27.50 3.38
CA TYR A 61 11.97 28.38 3.73
C TYR A 61 12.38 29.86 3.62
N GLN A 62 11.51 30.70 3.05
CA GLN A 62 11.84 32.09 2.66
C GLN A 62 12.03 33.08 3.82
N SER A 63 11.58 32.77 5.04
CA SER A 63 11.77 33.62 6.23
C SER A 63 12.28 32.81 7.43
N SER A 64 13.38 33.27 8.03
CA SER A 64 13.97 32.67 9.24
C SER A 64 13.33 33.16 10.53
N ASP A 65 12.44 34.16 10.49
CA ASP A 65 11.93 34.83 11.70
C ASP A 65 11.05 33.91 12.57
N SER A 66 10.60 32.80 12.00
CA SER A 66 9.82 31.76 12.67
C SER A 66 10.58 30.46 12.91
N THR A 67 11.83 30.37 12.46
CA THR A 67 12.66 29.17 12.58
C THR A 67 13.20 29.06 13.99
N CYS A 68 12.86 27.97 14.66
CA CYS A 68 13.38 27.62 15.96
C CYS A 68 14.45 26.52 15.85
N ARG A 69 15.65 26.84 16.34
CA ARG A 69 16.78 25.90 16.38
C ARG A 69 16.76 25.17 17.72
N ILE A 70 16.32 23.92 17.69
CA ILE A 70 16.07 23.11 18.87
C ILE A 70 17.06 21.94 18.87
N CYS A 71 17.88 21.85 19.90
CA CYS A 71 18.61 20.62 20.19
C CYS A 71 17.67 19.72 20.98
N GLN A 72 17.19 18.66 20.34
CA GLN A 72 16.13 17.82 20.88
C GLN A 72 16.64 17.05 22.09
N THR A 73 15.90 17.10 23.20
CA THR A 73 16.20 16.40 24.46
C THR A 73 14.94 15.68 24.94
N LEU A 74 15.11 14.67 25.80
CA LEU A 74 13.99 14.08 26.55
C LEU A 74 13.67 14.92 27.79
N ALA A 75 12.50 14.71 28.40
CA ALA A 75 12.05 15.42 29.60
C ALA A 75 13.12 15.47 30.72
N GLY A 76 13.48 16.67 31.17
CA GLY A 76 14.50 16.90 32.20
C GLY A 76 15.93 16.51 31.81
N GLY A 77 16.16 16.01 30.60
CA GLY A 77 17.45 15.61 30.08
C GLY A 77 18.32 16.78 29.65
N ARG A 78 19.64 16.56 29.62
CA ARG A 78 20.62 17.49 29.05
C ARG A 78 21.36 16.92 27.83
N LYS A 79 21.20 15.62 27.56
CA LYS A 79 21.78 14.94 26.40
C LYS A 79 20.87 15.22 25.20
N SER A 80 21.40 15.91 24.20
CA SER A 80 20.72 16.09 22.92
C SER A 80 20.74 14.77 22.14
N VAL A 81 19.66 14.48 21.40
CA VAL A 81 19.52 13.24 20.62
C VAL A 81 19.57 13.48 19.10
N PHE A 82 19.12 14.64 18.63
CA PHE A 82 19.33 15.16 17.28
C PHE A 82 18.99 16.67 17.25
N ALA A 83 19.27 17.35 16.15
CA ALA A 83 18.94 18.77 15.96
C ALA A 83 17.72 18.95 15.07
N THR A 84 16.88 19.94 15.36
CA THR A 84 15.67 20.26 14.60
C THR A 84 15.61 21.76 14.33
N ALA A 85 15.53 22.13 13.04
CA ALA A 85 15.13 23.46 12.61
C ALA A 85 13.61 23.44 12.40
N PHE A 86 12.87 23.93 13.39
CA PHE A 86 11.42 23.83 13.44
C PHE A 86 10.75 25.16 13.09
N ASN A 87 9.85 25.19 12.10
CA ASN A 87 9.16 26.42 11.76
C ASN A 87 7.91 26.58 12.63
N THR A 88 7.91 27.55 13.53
CA THR A 88 6.77 27.80 14.43
C THR A 88 5.54 28.38 13.74
N HIS A 89 5.70 29.02 12.57
CA HIS A 89 4.58 29.53 11.76
C HIS A 89 3.85 28.40 11.03
N TYR A 90 4.61 27.51 10.39
CA TYR A 90 4.06 26.34 9.68
C TYR A 90 3.78 25.15 10.59
N ARG A 91 4.30 25.17 11.83
CA ARG A 91 4.21 24.10 12.84
C ARG A 91 4.72 22.75 12.35
N ILE A 92 5.72 22.76 11.46
CA ILE A 92 6.41 21.57 10.94
C ILE A 92 7.94 21.79 10.94
N PRO A 93 8.75 20.71 10.91
CA PRO A 93 10.19 20.81 10.76
C PRO A 93 10.55 21.27 9.35
N GLU A 94 11.42 22.27 9.27
CA GLU A 94 12.09 22.62 8.02
C GLU A 94 13.10 21.52 7.68
N TYR A 95 13.90 21.12 8.68
CA TYR A 95 14.72 19.92 8.64
C TYR A 95 15.11 19.44 10.05
N THR A 96 15.58 18.20 10.12
CA THR A 96 16.33 17.65 11.25
C THR A 96 17.71 17.20 10.79
N ALA A 97 18.69 17.23 11.69
CA ALA A 97 20.06 16.79 11.45
C ALA A 97 20.48 15.75 12.49
N SER A 98 21.05 14.65 12.01
CA SER A 98 21.47 13.50 12.81
C SER A 98 22.85 13.00 12.40
N ALA A 99 23.65 12.62 13.40
CA ALA A 99 24.93 11.94 13.21
C ALA A 99 24.73 10.44 13.49
N ILE A 100 24.56 9.65 12.43
CA ILE A 100 24.18 8.25 12.53
C ILE A 100 25.42 7.36 12.59
N THR A 101 25.62 6.68 13.71
CA THR A 101 26.63 5.64 13.88
C THR A 101 25.93 4.34 14.25
N ARG A 102 25.86 3.41 13.30
CA ARG A 102 25.16 2.13 13.47
C ARG A 102 26.15 0.99 13.47
N ASP A 103 26.47 0.52 14.66
CA ASP A 103 27.22 -0.73 14.80
C ASP A 103 26.26 -1.90 14.54
N PRO A 104 26.46 -2.68 13.46
CA PRO A 104 25.63 -3.83 13.14
C PRO A 104 25.69 -4.93 14.22
N ASP A 105 26.74 -4.97 15.03
CA ASP A 105 26.93 -5.97 16.09
C ASP A 105 26.19 -5.59 17.39
N LEU A 106 25.71 -4.34 17.52
CA LEU A 106 24.85 -3.94 18.63
C LEU A 106 23.42 -4.44 18.40
N PRO A 107 22.70 -4.85 19.47
CA PRO A 107 21.31 -5.26 19.35
C PRO A 107 20.42 -4.09 18.92
N GLU A 108 19.45 -4.39 18.07
CA GLU A 108 18.39 -3.44 17.75
C GLU A 108 17.51 -3.22 18.98
N GLN A 109 17.05 -1.99 19.14
CA GLN A 109 16.15 -1.56 20.20
C GLN A 109 14.71 -1.61 19.69
N ASP A 110 13.81 -2.13 20.53
CA ASP A 110 12.39 -2.24 20.22
C ASP A 110 11.80 -0.87 19.90
N ARG A 111 10.89 -0.83 18.92
CA ARG A 111 10.21 0.41 18.54
C ARG A 111 9.43 0.99 19.73
N PRO A 112 9.63 2.27 20.08
CA PRO A 112 8.81 2.93 21.08
C PRO A 112 7.30 2.91 20.74
N SER A 113 6.46 2.77 21.77
CA SER A 113 5.00 2.69 21.61
C SER A 113 4.40 3.93 20.95
N SER A 114 3.40 3.74 20.09
CA SER A 114 2.60 4.83 19.50
C SER A 114 1.86 5.68 20.55
N SER A 115 1.75 5.22 21.79
CA SER A 115 1.25 6.02 22.92
C SER A 115 2.14 7.21 23.29
N LEU A 116 3.31 7.37 22.66
CA LEU A 116 4.23 8.48 22.89
C LEU A 116 3.95 9.71 22.02
N TRP A 117 2.97 9.64 21.12
CA TRP A 117 2.62 10.75 20.23
C TRP A 117 1.97 11.94 20.95
N ASP A 118 1.45 11.71 22.15
CA ASP A 118 0.92 12.76 23.03
C ASP A 118 1.99 13.74 23.53
N ARG A 119 3.28 13.48 23.30
CA ARG A 119 4.37 14.35 23.77
C ARG A 119 4.48 15.66 23.00
N VAL A 120 4.80 16.71 23.75
CA VAL A 120 5.09 18.06 23.22
C VAL A 120 6.49 18.51 23.56
N GLN A 121 7.06 19.39 22.73
CA GLN A 121 8.26 20.14 23.09
C GLN A 121 7.88 21.14 24.18
N LEU A 122 8.19 20.81 25.44
CA LEU A 122 7.61 21.51 26.59
C LEU A 122 8.02 22.97 26.66
N GLY A 123 9.27 23.32 26.33
CA GLY A 123 9.71 24.72 26.32
C GLY A 123 9.09 25.61 25.22
N LEU A 124 8.33 25.04 24.26
CA LEU A 124 7.50 25.82 23.34
C LEU A 124 6.09 26.09 23.90
N CYS A 125 5.72 25.51 25.04
CA CYS A 125 4.44 25.74 25.67
C CYS A 125 4.33 27.12 26.34
N GLY A 126 3.09 27.55 26.54
CA GLY A 126 2.78 28.81 27.20
C GLY A 126 3.20 28.82 28.66
N LYS A 127 3.49 30.03 29.17
CA LYS A 127 3.93 30.25 30.56
C LYS A 127 3.03 29.55 31.59
N LYS A 128 1.72 29.49 31.33
CA LYS A 128 0.75 28.86 32.23
C LYS A 128 1.07 27.39 32.52
N VAL A 129 1.60 26.64 31.56
CA VAL A 129 2.04 25.25 31.75
C VAL A 129 3.19 25.21 32.74
N HIS A 130 4.23 26.00 32.50
CA HIS A 130 5.42 26.06 33.34
C HIS A 130 5.12 26.52 34.76
N ASP A 131 4.34 27.59 34.94
CA ASP A 131 3.93 28.09 36.25
C ASP A 131 3.14 27.01 37.02
N THR A 132 2.23 26.31 36.34
CA THR A 132 1.42 25.24 36.96
C THR A 132 2.27 24.04 37.37
N LEU A 133 3.25 23.65 36.54
CA LEU A 133 4.19 22.58 36.87
C LEU A 133 5.10 22.99 38.03
N TYR A 134 5.63 24.22 38.02
CA TYR A 134 6.44 24.75 39.13
C TYR A 134 5.67 24.66 40.46
N ASP A 135 4.45 25.19 40.50
CA ASP A 135 3.62 25.23 41.71
C ASP A 135 3.21 23.84 42.20
N ARG A 136 2.90 22.91 41.28
CA ARG A 136 2.25 21.63 41.60
C ARG A 136 3.17 20.43 41.57
N CYS A 137 4.41 20.59 41.11
CA CYS A 137 5.42 19.53 40.99
C CYS A 137 6.72 19.85 41.74
N ASP A 138 6.64 20.52 42.90
CA ASP A 138 7.81 20.77 43.78
C ASP A 138 8.88 21.70 43.16
N ASN A 139 8.43 22.83 42.59
CA ASN A 139 9.29 23.89 42.03
C ASN A 139 10.17 23.44 40.85
N VAL A 140 9.69 22.48 40.06
CA VAL A 140 10.42 21.99 38.88
C VAL A 140 10.35 23.02 37.74
N GLU A 141 11.52 23.52 37.34
CA GLU A 141 11.67 24.42 36.19
C GLU A 141 11.65 23.62 34.88
N THR A 142 10.68 23.93 34.01
CA THR A 142 10.37 23.14 32.80
C THR A 142 10.48 23.93 31.49
N ASP A 143 10.86 25.20 31.55
CA ASP A 143 10.92 26.13 30.42
C ASP A 143 11.97 25.77 29.35
N LYS A 144 12.92 24.90 29.71
CA LYS A 144 13.96 24.37 28.82
C LYS A 144 13.82 22.87 28.52
N TRP A 145 12.74 22.25 28.98
CA TRP A 145 12.57 20.81 28.80
C TRP A 145 12.22 20.49 27.35
N GLY A 146 12.73 19.35 26.90
CA GLY A 146 12.45 18.80 25.58
C GLY A 146 11.11 18.08 25.50
N VAL A 147 11.08 17.00 24.73
CA VAL A 147 9.85 16.25 24.46
C VAL A 147 9.36 15.56 25.73
N THR A 148 8.13 15.86 26.13
CA THR A 148 7.60 15.53 27.46
C THR A 148 6.12 15.14 27.40
N ARG A 149 5.74 14.08 28.14
CA ARG A 149 4.36 13.78 28.55
C ARG A 149 4.25 13.65 30.07
N MET A 150 3.03 13.44 30.58
CA MET A 150 2.74 13.34 32.01
C MET A 150 3.62 12.32 32.75
N SER A 151 3.84 11.12 32.16
CA SER A 151 4.67 10.10 32.79
C SER A 151 6.12 10.53 32.99
N ASP A 152 6.63 11.39 32.11
CA ASP A 152 8.02 11.81 32.14
C ASP A 152 8.23 12.88 33.20
N ILE A 153 7.23 13.75 33.38
CA ILE A 153 7.17 14.70 34.50
C ILE A 153 7.19 13.95 35.83
N TRP A 154 6.40 12.87 35.97
CA TRP A 154 6.42 12.05 37.18
C TRP A 154 7.77 11.38 37.44
N LYS A 155 8.42 10.86 36.39
CA LYS A 155 9.76 10.26 36.49
C LYS A 155 10.79 11.31 36.93
N ALA A 156 10.76 12.51 36.34
CA ALA A 156 11.71 13.57 36.63
C ALA A 156 11.47 14.28 37.99
N SER A 157 10.22 14.37 38.45
CA SER A 157 9.84 15.05 39.72
C SER A 157 9.71 14.12 40.93
N GLY A 158 9.85 12.80 40.77
CA GLY A 158 9.78 11.86 41.88
C GLY A 158 8.38 11.70 42.50
N THR A 159 7.32 11.65 41.69
CA THR A 159 5.91 11.30 42.03
C THR A 159 5.06 12.33 42.81
N ARG A 160 5.51 13.57 43.01
CA ARG A 160 4.76 14.57 43.82
C ARG A 160 3.86 15.55 43.03
N CYS A 161 3.68 15.35 41.73
CA CYS A 161 2.79 16.20 40.91
C CYS A 161 1.30 15.95 41.17
N ARG A 162 0.53 17.00 41.49
CA ARG A 162 -0.94 16.95 41.60
C ARG A 162 -1.63 17.71 40.45
N LEU A 163 -1.78 17.06 39.29
CA LEU A 163 -2.41 17.63 38.09
C LEU A 163 -3.72 16.91 37.76
N SER A 164 -4.74 17.07 38.61
CA SER A 164 -6.08 16.51 38.37
C SER A 164 -7.09 17.54 37.82
N ASN A 165 -6.82 18.83 37.99
CA ASN A 165 -7.64 19.91 37.46
C ASN A 165 -6.87 21.26 37.44
N PRO A 166 -6.45 21.78 36.27
CA PRO A 166 -6.45 21.06 34.98
C PRO A 166 -5.49 19.86 35.02
N SER A 167 -5.77 18.85 34.20
CA SER A 167 -4.81 17.78 33.90
C SER A 167 -3.65 18.30 33.03
N PHE A 168 -2.60 17.51 32.85
CA PHE A 168 -1.53 17.90 31.93
C PHE A 168 -2.01 17.94 30.48
N ASP A 169 -2.90 17.01 30.09
CA ASP A 169 -3.49 16.97 28.76
C ASP A 169 -4.35 18.24 28.51
N ASP A 170 -5.12 18.69 29.50
CA ASP A 170 -5.88 19.96 29.41
C ASP A 170 -4.93 21.15 29.23
N LEU A 171 -3.80 21.17 29.96
CA LEU A 171 -2.79 22.23 29.85
C LEU A 171 -2.11 22.20 28.47
N GLN A 172 -1.83 21.01 27.95
CA GLN A 172 -1.21 20.82 26.64
C GLN A 172 -2.12 21.34 25.54
N GLU A 173 -3.37 20.88 25.50
CA GLU A 173 -4.34 21.27 24.48
C GLU A 173 -4.59 22.79 24.51
N SER A 174 -4.63 23.39 25.70
CA SER A 174 -4.94 24.81 25.86
C SER A 174 -3.75 25.74 25.63
N HIS A 175 -2.51 25.29 25.83
CA HIS A 175 -1.37 26.19 25.95
C HIS A 175 -0.09 25.75 25.22
N CYS A 176 -0.05 24.58 24.59
CA CYS A 176 1.11 24.14 23.82
C CYS A 176 0.94 24.31 22.30
N GLY A 177 -0.28 24.38 21.79
CA GLY A 177 -0.57 24.34 20.35
C GLY A 177 -0.20 25.58 19.54
N ASP A 178 -0.05 26.75 20.17
CA ASP A 178 0.16 28.00 19.42
C ASP A 178 1.43 27.97 18.55
N CYS A 179 2.50 27.32 19.04
CA CYS A 179 3.85 27.35 18.45
C CYS A 179 4.34 25.99 17.91
N GLN A 180 3.53 24.94 17.95
CA GLN A 180 3.88 23.59 17.46
C GLN A 180 2.60 22.80 17.14
N GLY A 181 2.72 21.71 16.37
CA GLY A 181 1.63 20.76 16.19
C GLY A 181 1.34 19.96 17.46
N LEU A 182 0.12 19.46 17.59
CA LEU A 182 -0.34 18.55 18.63
C LEU A 182 -0.79 17.23 18.01
N ASP A 183 -0.86 16.16 18.81
CA ASP A 183 -1.41 14.88 18.36
C ASP A 183 -2.87 14.98 17.87
N SER A 184 -3.63 15.87 18.50
CA SER A 184 -5.01 16.18 18.14
C SER A 184 -5.15 16.76 16.73
N ASP A 185 -4.11 17.41 16.18
CA ASP A 185 -4.11 17.92 14.80
C ASP A 185 -4.23 16.77 13.77
N TYR A 186 -3.66 15.61 14.07
CA TYR A 186 -3.67 14.41 13.20
C TYR A 186 -4.89 13.50 13.43
N SER A 187 -5.65 13.70 14.51
CA SER A 187 -6.80 12.86 14.84
C SER A 187 -7.85 12.88 13.72
N GLY A 188 -8.25 11.71 13.23
CA GLY A 188 -9.21 11.59 12.12
C GLY A 188 -8.64 11.84 10.71
N CYS A 189 -7.32 12.08 10.58
CA CYS A 189 -6.64 12.29 9.29
C CYS A 189 -5.69 11.15 8.90
N GLY A 190 -5.61 10.08 9.69
CA GLY A 190 -4.61 9.02 9.52
C GLY A 190 -4.73 8.17 8.26
N THR A 191 -5.84 8.23 7.53
CA THR A 191 -6.10 7.56 6.23
C THR A 191 -5.80 8.47 5.04
N THR A 192 -5.06 9.56 5.26
CA THR A 192 -4.69 10.54 4.24
C THR A 192 -3.33 11.09 4.56
N PHE A 193 -3.11 11.46 5.83
CA PHE A 193 -1.81 11.93 6.29
C PHE A 193 -1.36 11.13 7.52
N ASN A 194 -0.24 10.44 7.35
CA ASN A 194 0.53 9.88 8.44
C ASN A 194 1.31 10.97 9.19
N ARG A 195 1.75 10.62 10.41
CA ARG A 195 2.77 11.37 11.14
C ARG A 195 4.13 11.01 10.54
N GLY A 196 4.49 11.66 9.43
CA GLY A 196 5.75 11.39 8.73
C GLY A 196 6.94 11.85 9.53
N HIS A 197 7.75 10.90 10.00
CA HIS A 197 8.97 11.22 10.74
C HIS A 197 10.00 11.87 9.82
N ILE A 198 10.59 12.98 10.27
CA ILE A 198 11.71 13.63 9.58
C ILE A 198 13.03 12.94 9.95
N ASN A 199 13.30 12.74 11.25
CA ASN A 199 14.30 11.79 11.73
C ASN A 199 13.61 10.46 12.09
N PRO A 200 13.68 9.41 11.26
CA PRO A 200 12.91 8.18 11.46
C PRO A 200 13.47 7.30 12.58
N ASN A 201 12.56 6.64 13.30
CA ASN A 201 12.90 5.68 14.35
C ASN A 201 13.80 4.53 13.86
N SER A 202 13.53 3.97 12.68
CA SER A 202 14.21 2.78 12.16
C SER A 202 15.71 3.01 11.96
N ILE A 203 16.11 4.17 11.44
CA ILE A 203 17.53 4.54 11.25
C ILE A 203 18.25 4.70 12.60
N ASN A 204 17.53 5.00 13.67
CA ASN A 204 18.09 5.22 15.01
C ASN A 204 17.99 3.99 15.93
N ASN A 205 17.62 2.80 15.42
CA ASN A 205 17.33 1.61 16.23
C ASN A 205 18.51 0.97 16.99
N LYS A 206 19.66 1.64 17.06
CA LYS A 206 20.82 1.24 17.88
C LYS A 206 21.00 2.11 19.14
N ASP A 207 20.19 3.15 19.33
CA ASP A 207 20.18 4.03 20.52
C ASP A 207 18.73 4.29 20.98
N ALA A 208 18.37 3.72 22.13
CA ALA A 208 17.01 3.81 22.69
C ALA A 208 16.61 5.26 23.06
N ASP A 209 17.55 6.09 23.53
CA ASP A 209 17.25 7.49 23.86
C ASP A 209 16.90 8.27 22.59
N VAL A 210 17.61 7.98 21.48
CA VAL A 210 17.38 8.65 20.19
C VAL A 210 16.06 8.19 19.59
N GLN A 211 15.77 6.88 19.59
CA GLN A 211 14.47 6.35 19.18
C GLN A 211 13.33 6.97 19.98
N ASP A 212 13.42 6.99 21.31
CA ASP A 212 12.44 7.63 22.18
C ASP A 212 12.28 9.11 21.81
N GLY A 213 13.35 9.81 21.43
CA GLY A 213 13.30 11.19 20.97
C GLY A 213 12.54 11.39 19.66
N THR A 214 12.52 10.39 18.76
CA THR A 214 11.94 10.55 17.41
C THR A 214 10.42 10.74 17.40
N PHE A 215 9.70 10.18 18.38
CA PHE A 215 8.23 10.28 18.48
C PHE A 215 7.83 11.62 19.11
N SER A 216 7.80 12.68 18.32
CA SER A 216 7.43 14.03 18.75
C SER A 216 6.87 14.86 17.59
N MET A 217 5.99 15.81 17.89
CA MET A 217 5.38 16.68 16.88
C MET A 217 6.38 17.68 16.26
N ILE A 218 7.50 17.95 16.92
CA ILE A 218 8.60 18.74 16.34
C ILE A 218 9.52 17.93 15.43
N ASN A 219 9.27 16.63 15.23
CA ASN A 219 10.01 15.77 14.31
C ASN A 219 9.07 15.17 13.25
N VAL A 220 7.88 15.75 13.05
CA VAL A 220 6.85 15.21 12.18
C VAL A 220 6.27 16.29 11.28
N ALA A 221 5.97 15.93 10.04
CA ALA A 221 5.10 16.70 9.15
C ALA A 221 3.98 15.81 8.60
N PRO A 222 2.84 16.38 8.18
CA PRO A 222 1.82 15.65 7.42
C PRO A 222 2.42 14.98 6.18
N GLN A 223 2.47 13.66 6.19
CA GLN A 223 2.98 12.89 5.07
C GLN A 223 1.86 12.07 4.48
N ASP A 224 1.65 12.20 3.17
CA ASP A 224 0.68 11.40 2.45
C ASP A 224 0.92 9.91 2.71
N ASP A 225 -0.14 9.17 3.04
CA ASP A 225 -0.02 7.81 3.56
C ASP A 225 0.44 6.81 2.49
N ASP A 226 -0.01 6.97 1.26
CA ASP A 226 0.48 6.25 0.08
C ASP A 226 1.97 6.59 -0.16
N PHE A 227 2.35 7.87 -0.16
CA PHE A 227 3.75 8.29 -0.34
C PHE A 227 4.68 7.69 0.73
N ASN A 228 4.24 7.75 1.99
CA ASN A 228 5.01 7.23 3.12
C ASN A 228 5.28 5.73 2.99
N GLN A 229 4.26 4.95 2.64
CA GLN A 229 4.32 3.48 2.63
C GLN A 229 4.93 2.93 1.35
N CYS A 230 4.57 3.48 0.19
CA CYS A 230 5.00 2.98 -1.10
C CYS A 230 6.47 3.32 -1.39
N VAL A 231 6.87 4.58 -1.17
CA VAL A 231 8.08 5.12 -1.78
C VAL A 231 9.07 5.65 -0.76
N TRP A 232 8.60 6.35 0.28
CA TRP A 232 9.50 6.91 1.28
C TRP A 232 10.17 5.84 2.16
N GLN A 233 9.40 4.88 2.69
CA GLN A 233 9.90 3.87 3.63
C GLN A 233 11.09 3.05 3.10
N PRO A 234 11.10 2.54 1.84
CA PRO A 234 12.25 1.83 1.29
C PRO A 234 13.53 2.68 1.23
N TYR A 235 13.43 3.98 0.95
CA TYR A 235 14.57 4.89 1.00
C TYR A 235 15.10 5.07 2.43
N GLU A 236 14.23 5.13 3.43
CA GLU A 236 14.68 5.21 4.83
C GLU A 236 15.44 3.96 5.26
N CYS A 237 14.95 2.79 4.85
CA CYS A 237 15.62 1.52 5.06
C CYS A 237 17.00 1.48 4.37
N ALA A 238 17.09 1.93 3.11
CA ALA A 238 18.35 2.01 2.38
C ALA A 238 19.39 2.87 3.12
N VAL A 239 18.99 4.02 3.68
CA VAL A 239 19.88 4.87 4.48
C VAL A 239 20.38 4.14 5.74
N GLY A 240 19.51 3.39 6.41
CA GLY A 240 19.90 2.54 7.55
C GLY A 240 20.98 1.52 7.16
N ARG A 241 20.76 0.78 6.07
CA ARG A 241 21.73 -0.19 5.53
C ARG A 241 23.04 0.48 5.10
N LYS A 242 22.98 1.69 4.55
CA LYS A 242 24.18 2.47 4.18
C LYS A 242 25.00 2.90 5.39
N ALA A 243 24.35 3.30 6.47
CA ALA A 243 25.04 3.63 7.71
C ALA A 243 25.72 2.40 8.34
N ASP A 244 25.11 1.21 8.26
CA ASP A 244 25.76 -0.05 8.66
C ASP A 244 27.00 -0.35 7.79
N GLU A 245 26.91 -0.10 6.47
CA GLU A 245 28.02 -0.26 5.53
C GLU A 245 29.18 0.69 5.86
N VAL A 246 28.88 1.98 6.09
CA VAL A 246 29.86 3.00 6.50
C VAL A 246 30.58 2.56 7.77
N TYR A 247 29.84 2.11 8.78
CA TYR A 247 30.43 1.62 10.03
C TYR A 247 31.37 0.44 9.79
N LYS A 248 30.91 -0.59 9.07
CA LYS A 248 31.68 -1.80 8.76
C LYS A 248 32.97 -1.45 8.01
N ASN A 249 32.90 -0.61 6.99
CA ASN A 249 34.05 -0.22 6.17
C ASN A 249 35.08 0.56 7.01
N ALA A 250 34.63 1.48 7.84
CA ALA A 250 35.50 2.24 8.73
C ALA A 250 36.21 1.35 9.76
N VAL A 251 35.49 0.42 10.40
CA VAL A 251 36.10 -0.57 11.30
C VAL A 251 37.13 -1.43 10.58
N ARG A 252 36.80 -1.93 9.38
CA ARG A 252 37.71 -2.77 8.57
C ARG A 252 38.99 -2.03 8.19
N ALA A 253 38.89 -0.74 7.95
CA ALA A 253 40.01 0.14 7.60
C ALA A 253 40.76 0.70 8.83
N GLY A 254 40.31 0.41 10.06
CA GLY A 254 40.91 0.95 11.28
C GLY A 254 40.65 2.45 11.50
N SER A 255 39.61 3.00 10.88
CA SER A 255 39.24 4.41 10.94
C SER A 255 38.21 4.71 12.04
N ASN A 256 38.24 5.96 12.54
CA ASN A 256 37.20 6.51 13.40
C ASN A 256 36.04 7.17 12.62
N SER A 257 36.11 7.25 11.29
CA SER A 257 35.08 7.83 10.43
C SER A 257 33.91 6.87 10.22
N LYS A 258 33.13 6.65 11.28
CA LYS A 258 32.03 5.66 11.36
C LYS A 258 30.64 6.30 11.29
N THR A 259 30.58 7.60 11.05
CA THR A 259 29.37 8.40 11.17
C THR A 259 28.89 8.85 9.79
N LEU A 260 27.63 8.55 9.49
CA LEU A 260 26.92 9.12 8.35
C LEU A 260 26.10 10.31 8.85
N TYR A 261 26.36 11.51 8.30
CA TYR A 261 25.59 12.71 8.63
C TYR A 261 24.37 12.77 7.71
N VAL A 262 23.19 12.91 8.30
CA VAL A 262 21.91 12.89 7.58
C VAL A 262 21.15 14.14 7.95
N ILE A 263 20.68 14.86 6.92
CA ILE A 263 19.73 15.96 7.06
C ILE A 263 18.47 15.57 6.30
N THR A 264 17.35 15.48 7.00
CA THR A 264 16.04 15.21 6.39
C THR A 264 15.16 16.43 6.58
N GLY A 265 14.34 16.78 5.61
CA GLY A 265 13.46 17.94 5.76
C GLY A 265 12.26 17.93 4.85
N THR A 266 11.58 19.06 4.86
CA THR A 266 10.40 19.34 4.05
C THR A 266 10.64 20.52 3.13
N LYS A 267 9.91 20.61 2.03
CA LYS A 267 9.85 21.81 1.17
C LYS A 267 8.39 22.11 0.88
N LEU A 268 7.99 23.38 1.03
CA LEU A 268 6.64 23.80 0.68
C LEU A 268 6.43 23.73 -0.83
N GLY A 269 5.21 23.40 -1.26
CA GLY A 269 4.80 23.51 -2.65
C GLY A 269 4.51 24.95 -3.05
N GLN A 270 4.02 25.15 -4.29
CA GLN A 270 3.64 26.48 -4.79
C GLN A 270 2.49 27.12 -3.99
N GLN A 271 1.63 26.29 -3.40
CA GLN A 271 0.53 26.70 -2.52
C GLN A 271 0.65 25.94 -1.20
N THR A 272 0.44 26.62 -0.08
CA THR A 272 0.45 26.00 1.24
C THR A 272 -0.98 25.61 1.63
N THR A 273 -1.19 24.32 1.87
CA THR A 273 -2.41 23.78 2.49
C THR A 273 -2.16 23.48 3.96
N TRP A 274 -3.23 23.52 4.76
CA TRP A 274 -3.12 23.43 6.22
C TRP A 274 -3.99 22.29 6.75
N MET A 275 -3.36 21.34 7.44
CA MET A 275 -4.04 20.33 8.22
C MET A 275 -4.80 20.98 9.37
N LYS A 276 -6.13 20.81 9.35
CA LYS A 276 -7.09 21.43 10.27
C LYS A 276 -6.88 22.94 10.48
N GLY A 277 -6.41 23.63 9.43
CA GLY A 277 -6.15 25.07 9.48
C GLY A 277 -4.94 25.48 10.33
N ARG A 278 -4.17 24.51 10.84
CA ARG A 278 -3.12 24.73 11.84
C ARG A 278 -1.72 24.31 11.44
N VAL A 279 -1.56 23.12 10.86
CA VAL A 279 -0.24 22.51 10.56
C VAL A 279 -0.06 22.47 9.05
N ALA A 280 1.04 23.02 8.52
CA ALA A 280 1.26 23.05 7.08
C ALA A 280 1.47 21.63 6.53
N ILE A 281 0.89 21.35 5.37
CA ILE A 281 1.15 20.13 4.61
C ILE A 281 2.25 20.46 3.60
N PRO A 282 3.46 19.87 3.73
CA PRO A 282 4.55 20.15 2.81
C PRO A 282 4.25 19.55 1.42
N GLY A 283 4.79 20.19 0.38
CA GLY A 283 4.67 19.68 -0.98
C GLY A 283 5.68 18.56 -1.29
N TYR A 284 6.80 18.52 -0.55
CA TYR A 284 7.86 17.55 -0.73
C TYR A 284 8.50 17.15 0.60
N PHE A 285 8.93 15.90 0.66
CA PHE A 285 9.90 15.40 1.65
C PHE A 285 11.24 15.17 0.96
N TRP A 286 12.33 15.37 1.69
CA TRP A 286 13.67 15.20 1.14
C TRP A 286 14.68 14.75 2.20
N LYS A 287 15.76 14.11 1.77
CA LYS A 287 16.87 13.65 2.63
C LYS A 287 18.20 13.82 1.90
N ALA A 288 19.20 14.31 2.61
CA ALA A 288 20.55 14.49 2.13
C ALA A 288 21.54 13.80 3.08
N LEU A 289 22.54 13.17 2.51
CA LEU A 289 23.55 12.38 3.19
C LEU A 289 24.94 12.97 2.93
N CYS A 290 25.78 12.98 3.95
CA CYS A 290 27.20 13.25 3.83
C CYS A 290 28.01 12.25 4.65
N TYR A 291 28.95 11.59 3.99
CA TYR A 291 30.01 10.85 4.64
C TYR A 291 31.36 11.55 4.39
N PRO A 292 32.05 12.05 5.42
CA PRO A 292 33.27 12.83 5.23
C PRO A 292 34.50 11.99 4.85
N GLY A 293 34.43 10.66 4.92
CA GLY A 293 35.56 9.78 4.61
C GLY A 293 36.69 9.84 5.65
N ASP A 294 37.79 9.18 5.32
CA ASP A 294 39.08 9.21 6.02
C ASP A 294 40.17 8.83 5.00
N GLU A 295 40.88 9.84 4.50
CA GLU A 295 41.89 9.68 3.47
C GLU A 295 43.03 8.73 3.92
N ASN A 296 43.42 8.78 5.19
CA ASN A 296 44.49 7.94 5.72
C ASN A 296 44.11 6.45 5.74
N ALA A 297 42.81 6.17 5.84
CA ALA A 297 42.25 4.83 5.82
C ALA A 297 41.75 4.39 4.42
N GLY A 298 41.91 5.25 3.40
CA GLY A 298 41.43 4.98 2.03
C GLY A 298 39.91 5.04 1.88
N LEU A 299 39.20 5.69 2.82
CA LEU A 299 37.75 5.85 2.78
C LEU A 299 37.41 7.16 2.08
N ARG A 300 36.82 7.08 0.89
CA ARG A 300 36.47 8.27 0.09
C ARG A 300 35.20 8.95 0.62
N PRO A 301 35.14 10.29 0.61
CA PRO A 301 33.92 11.02 0.96
C PRO A 301 32.85 10.83 -0.12
N PHE A 302 31.59 10.75 0.29
CA PHE A 302 30.45 10.71 -0.64
C PHE A 302 29.26 11.51 -0.09
N GLY A 303 28.38 11.94 -1.00
CA GLY A 303 27.14 12.61 -0.67
C GLY A 303 26.06 12.36 -1.73
N VAL A 304 24.80 12.41 -1.30
CA VAL A 304 23.63 12.24 -2.17
C VAL A 304 22.45 12.97 -1.55
N GLY A 305 21.59 13.54 -2.38
CA GLY A 305 20.32 14.09 -1.95
C GLY A 305 19.17 13.49 -2.75
N PHE A 306 18.03 13.26 -2.11
CA PHE A 306 16.85 12.76 -2.77
C PHE A 306 15.57 13.38 -2.22
N TYR A 307 14.55 13.50 -3.07
CA TYR A 307 13.26 14.06 -2.72
C TYR A 307 12.11 13.37 -3.44
N GLY A 308 10.91 13.50 -2.90
CA GLY A 308 9.67 13.03 -3.51
C GLY A 308 8.53 14.01 -3.24
N PRO A 309 7.58 14.17 -4.17
CA PRO A 309 6.39 14.95 -3.92
C PRO A 309 5.51 14.21 -2.91
N ASN A 310 4.94 14.97 -1.96
CA ASN A 310 4.14 14.44 -0.87
C ASN A 310 2.70 14.12 -1.31
N ILE A 311 2.58 13.28 -2.34
CA ILE A 311 1.33 12.84 -2.96
C ILE A 311 1.53 11.40 -3.47
N ASP A 312 0.61 10.51 -3.16
CA ASP A 312 0.50 9.16 -3.72
C ASP A 312 1.80 8.34 -3.70
N CYS A 313 1.82 7.21 -4.40
CA CYS A 313 3.03 6.42 -4.63
C CYS A 313 3.95 7.08 -5.71
N SER A 314 4.11 8.41 -5.65
CA SER A 314 4.88 9.18 -6.62
C SER A 314 6.38 8.88 -6.53
N LYS A 315 7.06 8.91 -7.67
CA LYS A 315 8.47 8.50 -7.77
C LYS A 315 9.40 9.45 -7.00
N MET A 316 10.36 8.88 -6.26
CA MET A 316 11.49 9.60 -5.71
C MET A 316 12.50 9.99 -6.81
N THR A 317 13.19 11.10 -6.59
CA THR A 317 14.29 11.57 -7.42
C THR A 317 15.55 11.63 -6.57
N SER A 318 16.58 10.85 -6.92
CA SER A 318 17.91 10.94 -6.33
C SER A 318 18.87 11.69 -7.24
N LEU A 319 19.72 12.53 -6.65
CA LEU A 319 20.64 13.42 -7.35
C LEU A 319 21.97 13.49 -6.61
N PRO A 320 23.08 13.75 -7.34
CA PRO A 320 24.30 14.27 -6.74
C PRO A 320 24.00 15.50 -5.88
N LEU A 321 24.76 15.67 -4.80
CA LEU A 321 24.43 16.62 -3.74
C LEU A 321 24.34 18.08 -4.24
N ASP A 322 25.21 18.50 -5.16
CA ASP A 322 25.20 19.83 -5.76
C ASP A 322 23.92 20.10 -6.57
N GLN A 323 23.47 19.12 -7.35
CA GLN A 323 22.22 19.21 -8.12
C GLN A 323 21.00 19.18 -7.20
N PHE A 324 21.05 18.38 -6.14
CA PHE A 324 20.01 18.35 -5.12
C PHE A 324 19.90 19.69 -4.39
N GLU A 325 21.02 20.30 -3.99
CA GLU A 325 21.05 21.61 -3.33
C GLU A 325 20.54 22.72 -4.26
N ALA A 326 20.89 22.67 -5.54
CA ALA A 326 20.33 23.57 -6.55
C ALA A 326 18.80 23.44 -6.67
N TRP A 327 18.24 22.23 -6.56
CA TRP A 327 16.79 22.03 -6.49
C TRP A 327 16.20 22.54 -5.17
N LEU A 328 16.87 22.27 -4.04
CA LEU A 328 16.36 22.63 -2.71
C LEU A 328 16.29 24.14 -2.52
N TYR A 329 17.31 24.88 -2.97
CA TYR A 329 17.46 26.32 -2.80
C TYR A 329 17.11 27.14 -4.05
N ASP A 330 16.37 26.55 -4.99
CA ASP A 330 15.90 27.20 -6.23
C ASP A 330 17.05 27.89 -7.01
N GLY A 331 18.21 27.24 -7.04
CA GLY A 331 19.42 27.66 -7.75
C GLY A 331 20.34 28.62 -7.00
N ALA A 332 20.03 28.96 -5.74
CA ALA A 332 20.94 29.73 -4.89
C ALA A 332 22.18 28.90 -4.49
N ASP A 333 23.33 29.57 -4.36
CA ASP A 333 24.60 28.97 -3.94
C ASP A 333 24.62 28.77 -2.42
N GLU A 334 23.94 27.73 -1.97
CA GLU A 334 23.73 27.39 -0.57
C GLU A 334 23.95 25.88 -0.37
N HIS A 335 24.57 25.51 0.74
CA HIS A 335 24.96 24.12 1.02
C HIS A 335 24.32 23.61 2.30
N LEU A 336 23.93 22.33 2.31
CA LEU A 336 23.44 21.60 3.48
C LEU A 336 24.56 21.12 4.40
N PHE A 337 25.77 20.92 3.88
CA PHE A 337 26.95 20.53 4.66
C PHE A 337 28.08 21.57 4.58
N PRO A 338 27.82 22.86 4.85
CA PRO A 338 28.76 23.94 4.64
C PRO A 338 30.01 23.77 5.51
N GLY A 339 31.19 24.13 5.00
CA GLY A 339 32.45 23.99 5.77
C GLY A 339 32.91 22.54 5.98
N SER A 340 32.27 21.57 5.31
CA SER A 340 32.72 20.18 5.23
C SER A 340 33.26 19.84 3.84
N VAL A 341 33.82 18.64 3.69
CA VAL A 341 34.21 18.07 2.39
C VAL A 341 33.01 17.92 1.43
N CYS A 342 31.80 17.66 1.96
CA CYS A 342 30.59 17.51 1.16
C CYS A 342 30.03 18.83 0.62
N ALA A 343 30.56 19.99 1.02
CA ALA A 343 30.27 21.26 0.33
C ALA A 343 31.00 21.35 -1.02
N GLY A 344 32.00 20.50 -1.27
CA GLY A 344 32.70 20.37 -2.54
C GLY A 344 32.25 19.15 -3.34
N SER A 345 32.96 18.88 -4.44
CA SER A 345 32.73 17.69 -5.26
C SER A 345 33.16 16.43 -4.51
N VAL A 346 32.19 15.57 -4.21
CA VAL A 346 32.36 14.25 -3.58
C VAL A 346 31.75 13.17 -4.46
N ASP A 347 32.01 11.91 -4.17
CA ASP A 347 31.38 10.82 -4.89
C ASP A 347 29.86 10.81 -4.65
N ASN A 348 29.10 10.40 -5.67
CA ASN A 348 27.67 10.16 -5.53
C ASN A 348 27.40 8.72 -5.08
N TRP A 349 26.23 8.48 -4.48
CA TRP A 349 25.71 7.12 -4.33
C TRP A 349 25.04 6.68 -5.63
N ASP A 350 25.86 6.27 -6.60
CA ASP A 350 25.38 5.78 -7.88
C ASP A 350 24.57 4.48 -7.72
N GLY A 351 23.43 4.39 -8.41
CA GLY A 351 22.53 3.24 -8.35
C GLY A 351 21.64 3.17 -7.10
N LEU A 352 21.48 4.27 -6.35
CA LEU A 352 20.59 4.32 -5.19
C LEU A 352 19.17 3.85 -5.52
N ASP A 353 18.56 4.36 -6.60
CA ASP A 353 17.19 4.01 -6.99
C ASP A 353 17.04 2.50 -7.29
N ASP A 354 18.02 1.92 -7.99
CA ASP A 354 18.03 0.49 -8.33
C ASP A 354 18.22 -0.36 -7.07
N TYR A 355 19.12 0.05 -6.17
CA TYR A 355 19.33 -0.60 -4.88
C TYR A 355 18.08 -0.56 -4.01
N VAL A 356 17.39 0.58 -3.96
CA VAL A 356 16.12 0.72 -3.24
C VAL A 356 15.08 -0.23 -3.82
N ALA A 357 14.97 -0.32 -5.15
CA ALA A 357 14.04 -1.23 -5.81
C ALA A 357 14.32 -2.70 -5.46
N GLU A 358 15.60 -3.09 -5.35
CA GLU A 358 16.02 -4.44 -4.94
C GLU A 358 15.60 -4.78 -3.50
N ILE A 359 15.76 -3.83 -2.56
CA ILE A 359 15.53 -4.10 -1.13
C ILE A 359 14.12 -3.77 -0.63
N ALA A 360 13.28 -3.14 -1.46
CA ALA A 360 12.01 -2.59 -1.05
C ALA A 360 11.08 -3.64 -0.41
N HIS A 361 11.07 -4.87 -0.94
CA HIS A 361 10.31 -5.99 -0.38
C HIS A 361 10.77 -6.35 1.03
N ASP A 362 12.07 -6.53 1.24
CA ASP A 362 12.65 -6.85 2.55
C ASP A 362 12.36 -5.75 3.57
N CYS A 363 12.58 -4.50 3.16
CA CYS A 363 12.36 -3.32 4.01
C CYS A 363 10.90 -3.18 4.46
N ARG A 364 9.94 -3.42 3.57
CA ARG A 364 8.51 -3.40 3.94
C ARG A 364 8.17 -4.55 4.88
N ASN A 365 8.76 -5.72 4.64
CA ASN A 365 8.55 -6.89 5.47
C ASN A 365 9.09 -6.75 6.89
N GLU A 366 10.27 -6.15 7.06
CA GLU A 366 10.88 -5.81 8.34
C GLU A 366 9.99 -4.80 9.10
N HIS A 367 9.50 -3.76 8.41
CA HIS A 367 8.63 -2.75 9.01
C HIS A 367 7.27 -3.30 9.52
N ILE A 368 6.69 -4.30 8.84
CA ILE A 368 5.47 -4.98 9.29
C ILE A 368 5.73 -5.78 10.59
N GLN A 369 6.93 -6.34 10.76
CA GLN A 369 7.30 -7.04 11.99
C GLN A 369 7.44 -6.04 13.16
N ASP A 370 8.08 -4.90 12.93
CA ASP A 370 8.26 -3.82 13.94
C ASP A 370 6.94 -3.17 14.38
N THR A 371 5.94 -3.11 13.50
CA THR A 371 4.61 -2.52 13.82
C THR A 371 3.66 -3.50 14.51
N CYS A 372 4.00 -4.79 14.53
CA CYS A 372 3.23 -5.84 15.18
C CYS A 372 3.57 -6.03 16.67
N GLU A 373 4.53 -5.27 17.22
CA GLU A 373 4.91 -5.32 18.63
C GLU A 373 4.30 -4.18 19.47
N SER A 374 2.97 -4.24 19.70
CA SER A 374 2.36 -3.72 20.93
C SER A 374 0.96 -4.29 21.15
N GLU A 375 0.71 -4.83 22.34
CA GLU A 375 -0.53 -5.37 22.94
C GLU A 375 -1.41 -6.40 22.19
N TRP A 376 -1.18 -6.64 20.89
CA TRP A 376 -1.92 -7.62 20.07
C TRP A 376 -1.31 -9.02 20.04
N ARG A 377 -0.34 -9.26 20.94
CA ARG A 377 0.54 -10.44 20.96
C ARG A 377 -0.22 -11.77 20.98
N ASP A 378 -1.38 -11.85 21.63
CA ASP A 378 -2.11 -13.12 21.82
C ASP A 378 -3.15 -13.46 20.72
N LYS A 379 -3.51 -12.55 19.82
CA LYS A 379 -4.55 -12.81 18.80
C LYS A 379 -4.07 -12.90 17.36
N ARG A 380 -2.91 -12.34 17.01
CA ARG A 380 -2.34 -12.45 15.64
C ARG A 380 -1.12 -13.36 15.55
N CYS A 381 -0.30 -13.44 16.59
CA CYS A 381 1.01 -14.09 16.51
C CYS A 381 1.21 -15.08 17.67
N GLY A 382 0.61 -16.26 17.57
CA GLY A 382 0.83 -17.35 18.53
C GLY A 382 2.31 -17.76 18.62
N THR A 383 2.80 -17.83 19.85
CA THR A 383 4.19 -17.97 20.33
C THR A 383 4.92 -19.27 19.95
N ALA A 384 6.22 -19.18 19.62
CA ALA A 384 7.34 -19.69 20.44
C ALA A 384 8.72 -19.53 19.72
N LEU A 385 9.64 -18.82 20.38
CA LEU A 385 11.03 -18.56 19.96
C LEU A 385 11.98 -19.70 20.36
N ALA A 386 12.86 -20.11 19.43
CA ALA A 386 14.26 -20.47 19.75
C ALA A 386 15.14 -20.34 18.49
N VAL A 387 16.27 -19.64 18.67
CA VAL A 387 17.22 -19.10 17.68
C VAL A 387 17.99 -20.17 16.89
N LYS A 388 18.11 -19.99 15.55
CA LYS A 388 19.33 -20.14 14.71
C LYS A 388 19.11 -19.68 13.26
N PRO A 389 20.16 -19.24 12.53
CA PRO A 389 20.06 -18.31 11.41
C PRO A 389 19.65 -19.00 10.10
N GLN A 390 18.39 -18.77 9.68
CA GLN A 390 17.83 -19.12 8.37
C GLN A 390 16.45 -18.44 8.26
N GLN A 391 16.39 -17.14 7.96
CA GLN A 391 15.12 -16.39 8.04
C GLN A 391 14.82 -15.47 6.84
N THR A 392 15.27 -15.82 5.64
CA THR A 392 14.56 -15.41 4.41
C THR A 392 13.46 -16.42 4.02
N ALA A 393 13.44 -17.62 4.62
CA ALA A 393 12.46 -18.68 4.32
C ALA A 393 11.21 -18.69 5.23
N MET A 394 11.13 -17.88 6.30
CA MET A 394 10.12 -18.07 7.35
C MET A 394 8.82 -17.25 7.21
N LYS A 395 8.74 -16.23 6.33
CA LYS A 395 7.43 -15.62 6.00
C LYS A 395 6.61 -16.51 5.05
N GLU A 396 7.29 -17.26 4.19
CA GLU A 396 6.69 -18.23 3.27
C GLU A 396 6.13 -19.47 3.98
N THR A 397 6.69 -19.93 5.12
CA THR A 397 6.44 -21.29 5.64
C THR A 397 5.04 -21.63 6.17
N LYS A 398 4.19 -20.65 6.54
CA LYS A 398 2.83 -20.97 7.02
C LYS A 398 1.82 -21.14 5.89
N CYS A 399 1.96 -20.33 4.85
CA CYS A 399 1.03 -20.29 3.73
C CYS A 399 1.60 -20.96 2.49
N SER A 400 2.90 -20.89 2.24
CA SER A 400 3.58 -21.53 1.11
C SER A 400 4.37 -22.75 1.57
N ARG A 401 4.12 -23.90 0.95
CA ARG A 401 4.89 -25.14 1.20
C ARG A 401 4.92 -26.02 -0.05
N HIS A 402 5.64 -27.13 0.03
CA HIS A 402 5.57 -28.17 -1.00
C HIS A 402 4.16 -28.76 -1.08
N GLN A 403 3.79 -29.23 -2.26
CA GLN A 403 2.53 -29.95 -2.44
C GLN A 403 2.54 -31.22 -1.60
N ASP A 404 1.52 -31.39 -0.76
CA ASP A 404 1.33 -32.60 0.06
C ASP A 404 -0.05 -33.23 -0.12
N ASP A 405 -0.97 -32.56 -0.82
CA ASP A 405 -2.24 -33.12 -1.27
C ASP A 405 -2.41 -32.92 -2.79
N VAL A 406 -2.22 -34.03 -3.51
CA VAL A 406 -2.27 -34.08 -4.98
C VAL A 406 -3.69 -34.42 -5.44
N ALA A 407 -4.24 -33.57 -6.31
CA ALA A 407 -5.58 -33.76 -6.84
C ALA A 407 -5.74 -35.08 -7.62
N PRO A 408 -6.81 -35.88 -7.36
CA PRO A 408 -7.03 -37.17 -7.99
C PRO A 408 -7.56 -37.02 -9.43
N GLN A 409 -6.66 -36.87 -10.39
CA GLN A 409 -6.96 -36.46 -11.78
C GLN A 409 -8.09 -37.25 -12.46
N HIS A 410 -8.11 -38.59 -12.37
CA HIS A 410 -9.19 -39.39 -12.96
C HIS A 410 -10.57 -39.05 -12.38
N LYS A 411 -10.67 -38.82 -11.06
CA LYS A 411 -11.93 -38.41 -10.42
C LYS A 411 -12.31 -37.00 -10.83
N CYS A 412 -11.35 -36.08 -10.87
CA CYS A 412 -11.61 -34.68 -11.24
C CYS A 412 -12.05 -34.55 -12.70
N SER A 413 -11.41 -35.27 -13.62
CA SER A 413 -11.83 -35.35 -15.02
C SER A 413 -13.26 -35.89 -15.18
N ALA A 414 -13.63 -36.94 -14.45
CA ALA A 414 -14.98 -37.50 -14.47
C ALA A 414 -16.07 -36.59 -13.85
N ARG A 415 -15.70 -35.69 -12.93
CA ARG A 415 -16.59 -34.64 -12.40
C ARG A 415 -16.71 -33.49 -13.40
N CYS A 416 -15.57 -33.06 -13.94
CA CYS A 416 -15.49 -32.01 -14.94
C CYS A 416 -16.31 -32.30 -16.21
N SER A 417 -16.32 -33.54 -16.71
CA SER A 417 -17.06 -33.89 -17.92
C SER A 417 -18.57 -33.65 -17.82
N ARG A 418 -19.12 -33.52 -16.61
CA ARG A 418 -20.54 -33.20 -16.36
C ARG A 418 -20.85 -31.71 -16.44
N LEU A 419 -19.82 -30.87 -16.31
CA LEU A 419 -19.90 -29.40 -16.34
C LEU A 419 -19.71 -28.84 -17.75
N SER A 420 -19.27 -29.67 -18.69
CA SER A 420 -19.05 -29.29 -20.08
C SER A 420 -20.37 -28.84 -20.72
N SER A 421 -20.47 -27.55 -20.98
CA SER A 421 -21.56 -26.88 -21.70
C SER A 421 -20.95 -25.87 -22.67
N SER A 422 -21.71 -25.42 -23.67
CA SER A 422 -21.26 -24.34 -24.57
C SER A 422 -21.52 -23.00 -23.90
N CYS A 423 -20.50 -22.15 -23.86
CA CYS A 423 -20.58 -20.75 -23.46
C CYS A 423 -19.79 -19.88 -24.45
N ASP A 424 -19.99 -20.18 -25.73
CA ASP A 424 -19.29 -19.56 -26.86
C ASP A 424 -19.51 -18.05 -26.92
N SER A 425 -20.61 -17.55 -26.34
CA SER A 425 -20.95 -16.12 -26.25
C SER A 425 -19.93 -15.26 -25.51
N PHE A 426 -19.07 -15.85 -24.67
CA PHE A 426 -17.99 -15.13 -23.98
C PHE A 426 -16.71 -15.00 -24.81
N PHE A 427 -16.69 -15.58 -26.02
CA PHE A 427 -15.54 -15.58 -26.92
C PHE A 427 -15.94 -14.92 -28.25
N VAL A 428 -15.08 -14.06 -28.80
CA VAL A 428 -15.35 -13.41 -30.10
C VAL A 428 -15.40 -14.44 -31.24
N GLY A 429 -14.51 -15.43 -31.22
CA GLY A 429 -14.40 -16.48 -32.25
C GLY A 429 -15.05 -17.81 -31.87
N ASN A 430 -15.97 -17.83 -30.90
CA ASN A 430 -16.73 -19.01 -30.46
C ASN A 430 -15.86 -20.25 -30.13
N SER A 431 -14.66 -20.04 -29.59
CA SER A 431 -13.78 -21.14 -29.22
C SER A 431 -12.95 -20.79 -27.99
N TRP A 432 -12.72 -21.82 -27.17
CA TRP A 432 -11.85 -21.73 -26.01
C TRP A 432 -10.39 -21.63 -26.46
N PRO A 433 -9.64 -20.57 -26.09
CA PRO A 433 -8.24 -20.47 -26.45
C PRO A 433 -7.41 -21.53 -25.72
N LYS A 434 -6.21 -21.75 -26.23
CA LYS A 434 -5.25 -22.63 -25.56
C LYS A 434 -4.79 -22.02 -24.25
N SER A 435 -4.50 -22.87 -23.27
CA SER A 435 -3.91 -22.45 -22.01
C SER A 435 -2.41 -22.25 -22.14
N SER A 436 -1.85 -21.35 -21.33
CA SER A 436 -0.40 -21.25 -21.12
C SER A 436 0.15 -22.35 -20.21
N PHE A 437 -0.72 -23.16 -19.59
CA PHE A 437 -0.31 -24.29 -18.76
C PHE A 437 0.10 -25.46 -19.67
N GLN A 438 1.20 -26.14 -19.31
CA GLN A 438 1.80 -27.20 -20.14
C GLN A 438 0.96 -28.49 -20.17
N THR A 439 0.03 -28.70 -19.24
CA THR A 439 -0.78 -29.93 -19.13
C THR A 439 -2.28 -29.65 -19.26
N SER A 440 -2.88 -30.07 -20.38
CA SER A 440 -4.32 -29.89 -20.65
C SER A 440 -5.23 -30.93 -19.98
N ASP A 441 -4.68 -32.06 -19.54
CA ASP A 441 -5.47 -33.20 -19.04
C ASP A 441 -6.21 -32.88 -17.72
N SER A 442 -5.78 -31.82 -17.04
CA SER A 442 -6.35 -31.33 -15.78
C SER A 442 -7.27 -30.12 -15.95
N THR A 443 -7.40 -29.59 -17.17
CA THR A 443 -8.17 -28.38 -17.47
C THR A 443 -9.65 -28.71 -17.54
N CYS A 444 -10.43 -28.02 -16.71
CA CYS A 444 -11.87 -28.08 -16.73
C CYS A 444 -12.47 -26.82 -17.35
N ARG A 445 -13.21 -26.98 -18.44
CA ARG A 445 -13.95 -25.90 -19.09
C ARG A 445 -15.33 -25.80 -18.47
N ILE A 446 -15.53 -24.75 -17.69
CA ILE A 446 -16.73 -24.53 -16.89
C ILE A 446 -17.39 -23.26 -17.39
N CYS A 447 -18.64 -23.38 -17.83
CA CYS A 447 -19.51 -22.22 -18.00
C CYS A 447 -20.12 -21.92 -16.63
N GLN A 448 -19.65 -20.86 -15.99
CA GLN A 448 -20.03 -20.56 -14.62
C GLN A 448 -21.50 -20.19 -14.55
N THR A 449 -22.24 -20.85 -13.67
CA THR A 449 -23.64 -20.54 -13.34
C THR A 449 -23.77 -20.34 -11.83
N LEU A 450 -24.82 -19.66 -11.39
CA LEU A 450 -25.21 -19.65 -9.98
C LEU A 450 -25.94 -20.96 -9.61
N ALA A 451 -26.10 -21.22 -8.31
CA ALA A 451 -26.80 -22.39 -7.79
C ALA A 451 -28.17 -22.63 -8.45
N GLY A 452 -28.35 -23.81 -9.07
CA GLY A 452 -29.58 -24.18 -9.79
C GLY A 452 -29.88 -23.37 -11.07
N GLY A 453 -29.03 -22.40 -11.42
CA GLY A 453 -29.17 -21.54 -12.58
C GLY A 453 -28.80 -22.24 -13.89
N ARG A 454 -29.39 -21.76 -15.00
CA ARG A 454 -29.05 -22.20 -16.37
C ARG A 454 -28.32 -21.13 -17.18
N ASN A 455 -28.37 -19.89 -16.73
CA ASN A 455 -27.70 -18.77 -17.39
C ASN A 455 -26.24 -18.77 -16.95
N SER A 456 -25.33 -18.79 -17.93
CA SER A 456 -23.91 -18.64 -17.65
C SER A 456 -23.58 -17.16 -17.46
N VAL A 457 -22.70 -16.86 -16.50
CA VAL A 457 -22.27 -15.49 -16.18
C VAL A 457 -20.90 -15.16 -16.77
N PHE A 458 -19.99 -16.14 -16.84
CA PHE A 458 -18.72 -16.07 -17.57
C PHE A 458 -18.15 -17.48 -17.76
N ALA A 459 -17.10 -17.61 -18.57
CA ALA A 459 -16.42 -18.88 -18.83
C ALA A 459 -15.12 -18.99 -18.00
N THR A 460 -14.78 -20.19 -17.53
CA THR A 460 -13.54 -20.45 -16.79
C THR A 460 -12.87 -21.73 -17.27
N ALA A 461 -11.59 -21.63 -17.64
CA ALA A 461 -10.69 -22.76 -17.79
C ALA A 461 -9.99 -22.97 -16.45
N PHE A 462 -10.46 -23.94 -15.66
CA PHE A 462 -9.97 -24.18 -14.30
C PHE A 462 -9.06 -25.39 -14.25
N ASN A 463 -7.84 -25.26 -13.73
CA ASN A 463 -6.94 -26.38 -13.62
C ASN A 463 -7.18 -27.15 -12.30
N THR A 464 -7.69 -28.37 -12.39
CA THR A 464 -7.98 -29.19 -11.20
C THR A 464 -6.73 -29.74 -10.51
N HIS A 465 -5.58 -29.79 -11.19
CA HIS A 465 -4.30 -30.18 -10.59
C HIS A 465 -3.73 -29.05 -9.74
N TYR A 466 -3.68 -27.84 -10.28
CA TYR A 466 -3.19 -26.64 -9.58
C TYR A 466 -4.24 -25.99 -8.68
N ARG A 467 -5.51 -26.34 -8.84
CA ARG A 467 -6.67 -25.79 -8.12
C ARG A 467 -6.80 -24.27 -8.23
N ILE A 468 -6.39 -23.72 -9.37
CA ILE A 468 -6.52 -22.30 -9.73
C ILE A 468 -7.06 -22.14 -11.16
N PRO A 469 -7.65 -21.00 -11.51
CA PRO A 469 -8.04 -20.71 -12.89
C PRO A 469 -6.80 -20.49 -13.75
N GLU A 470 -6.77 -21.16 -14.90
CA GLU A 470 -5.80 -20.87 -15.95
C GLU A 470 -6.16 -19.53 -16.59
N TYR A 471 -7.45 -19.37 -16.91
CA TYR A 471 -8.05 -18.09 -17.29
C TYR A 471 -9.59 -18.13 -17.14
N THR A 472 -10.18 -16.94 -17.18
CA THR A 472 -11.61 -16.71 -17.34
C THR A 472 -11.86 -15.79 -18.53
N ALA A 473 -12.97 -15.98 -19.23
CA ALA A 473 -13.38 -15.16 -20.35
C ALA A 473 -14.76 -14.55 -20.10
N SER A 474 -14.89 -13.25 -20.41
CA SER A 474 -16.11 -12.46 -20.20
C SER A 474 -16.33 -11.51 -21.39
N ALA A 475 -17.60 -11.34 -21.79
CA ALA A 475 -18.02 -10.33 -22.76
C ALA A 475 -18.65 -9.16 -22.00
N ILE A 476 -17.85 -8.13 -21.71
CA ILE A 476 -18.22 -7.03 -20.83
C ILE A 476 -19.01 -5.98 -21.61
N THR A 477 -20.28 -5.81 -21.26
CA THR A 477 -21.14 -4.75 -21.78
C THR A 477 -21.54 -3.86 -20.61
N ARG A 478 -20.99 -2.65 -20.56
CA ARG A 478 -21.25 -1.71 -19.46
C ARG A 478 -21.97 -0.48 -19.95
N ASP A 479 -23.28 -0.46 -19.73
CA ASP A 479 -24.06 0.76 -19.94
C ASP A 479 -23.77 1.73 -18.78
N PRO A 480 -23.14 2.89 -19.06
CA PRO A 480 -22.85 3.89 -18.03
C PRO A 480 -24.11 4.45 -17.37
N ASP A 481 -25.26 4.39 -18.05
CA ASP A 481 -26.54 4.93 -17.56
C ASP A 481 -27.26 3.95 -16.61
N LEU A 482 -26.82 2.69 -16.56
CA LEU A 482 -27.31 1.73 -15.57
C LEU A 482 -26.61 1.93 -14.22
N PRO A 483 -27.34 1.80 -13.09
CA PRO A 483 -26.74 1.92 -11.78
C PRO A 483 -25.74 0.79 -11.52
N GLU A 484 -24.68 1.13 -10.80
CA GLU A 484 -23.78 0.11 -10.25
C GLU A 484 -24.49 -0.67 -9.15
N GLN A 485 -24.15 -1.94 -9.06
CA GLN A 485 -24.65 -2.87 -8.06
C GLN A 485 -23.68 -2.93 -6.89
N ASP A 486 -24.22 -2.96 -5.67
CA ASP A 486 -23.45 -3.03 -4.45
C ASP A 486 -22.55 -4.27 -4.45
N ARG A 487 -21.33 -4.10 -3.95
CA ARG A 487 -20.37 -5.19 -3.87
C ARG A 487 -20.94 -6.35 -3.02
N PRO A 488 -20.95 -7.59 -3.53
CA PRO A 488 -21.33 -8.75 -2.73
C PRO A 488 -20.46 -8.92 -1.48
N SER A 489 -21.08 -9.37 -0.37
CA SER A 489 -20.40 -9.55 0.92
C SER A 489 -19.23 -10.53 0.82
N SER A 490 -18.13 -10.25 1.54
CA SER A 490 -17.01 -11.19 1.71
C SER A 490 -17.40 -12.52 2.38
N SER A 491 -18.60 -12.61 2.97
CA SER A 491 -19.16 -13.86 3.48
C SER A 491 -19.52 -14.88 2.38
N LEU A 492 -19.40 -14.52 1.10
CA LEU A 492 -19.68 -15.40 -0.04
C LEU A 492 -18.49 -16.26 -0.48
N TRP A 493 -17.31 -16.10 0.14
CA TRP A 493 -16.14 -16.89 -0.21
C TRP A 493 -16.28 -18.40 0.08
N ASP A 494 -17.30 -18.79 0.85
CA ASP A 494 -17.70 -20.19 1.08
C ASP A 494 -18.31 -20.88 -0.16
N ARG A 495 -18.49 -20.16 -1.28
CA ARG A 495 -19.03 -20.71 -2.53
C ARG A 495 -18.02 -21.59 -3.26
N VAL A 496 -18.43 -22.83 -3.49
CA VAL A 496 -17.68 -23.84 -4.27
C VAL A 496 -18.42 -24.17 -5.56
N GLN A 497 -17.70 -24.64 -6.58
CA GLN A 497 -18.32 -25.22 -7.76
C GLN A 497 -18.89 -26.59 -7.40
N MET A 498 -20.22 -26.68 -7.31
CA MET A 498 -20.88 -27.85 -6.75
C MET A 498 -20.64 -29.11 -7.59
N GLY A 499 -20.68 -29.03 -8.93
CA GLY A 499 -20.40 -30.19 -9.78
C GLY A 499 -18.95 -30.71 -9.74
N LEU A 500 -18.02 -30.01 -9.09
CA LEU A 500 -16.68 -30.53 -8.79
C LEU A 500 -16.60 -31.28 -7.45
N CYS A 501 -17.68 -31.29 -6.66
CA CYS A 501 -17.75 -32.00 -5.38
C CYS A 501 -17.93 -33.52 -5.55
N GLY A 502 -17.62 -34.26 -4.49
CA GLY A 502 -17.75 -35.70 -4.42
C GLY A 502 -19.21 -36.14 -4.36
N LYS A 503 -19.46 -37.36 -4.85
CA LYS A 503 -20.78 -37.98 -4.88
C LYS A 503 -21.51 -37.92 -3.52
N LYS A 504 -20.76 -38.09 -2.43
CA LYS A 504 -21.30 -38.07 -1.07
C LYS A 504 -22.00 -36.74 -0.71
N VAL A 505 -21.51 -35.60 -1.21
CA VAL A 505 -22.19 -34.30 -1.02
C VAL A 505 -23.55 -34.36 -1.70
N HIS A 506 -23.59 -34.74 -2.97
CA HIS A 506 -24.83 -34.81 -3.75
C HIS A 506 -25.84 -35.80 -3.17
N ASP A 507 -25.42 -37.02 -2.82
CA ASP A 507 -26.28 -38.04 -2.22
C ASP A 507 -26.85 -37.53 -0.87
N THR A 508 -26.01 -36.87 -0.04
CA THR A 508 -26.46 -36.31 1.25
C THR A 508 -27.45 -35.17 1.08
N LEU A 509 -27.22 -34.28 0.11
CA LEU A 509 -28.15 -33.20 -0.20
C LEU A 509 -29.47 -33.75 -0.75
N TYR A 510 -29.44 -34.72 -1.66
CA TYR A 510 -30.64 -35.37 -2.17
C TYR A 510 -31.48 -35.96 -1.02
N ASP A 511 -30.86 -36.74 -0.14
CA ASP A 511 -31.56 -37.42 0.96
C ASP A 511 -32.10 -36.45 2.02
N ARG A 512 -31.39 -35.34 2.28
CA ARG A 512 -31.67 -34.45 3.43
C ARG A 512 -32.32 -33.13 3.06
N CYS A 513 -32.42 -32.80 1.78
CA CYS A 513 -32.90 -31.52 1.28
C CYS A 513 -33.99 -31.65 0.21
N ASP A 514 -34.94 -32.57 0.39
CA ASP A 514 -36.13 -32.70 -0.49
C ASP A 514 -35.77 -33.10 -1.93
N GLU A 515 -34.87 -34.09 -2.09
CA GLU A 515 -34.51 -34.70 -3.38
C GLU A 515 -33.88 -33.72 -4.39
N VAL A 516 -33.21 -32.68 -3.89
CA VAL A 516 -32.54 -31.68 -4.74
C VAL A 516 -31.29 -32.27 -5.40
N GLU A 517 -31.33 -32.40 -6.72
CA GLU A 517 -30.19 -32.81 -7.56
C GLU A 517 -29.21 -31.65 -7.76
N THR A 518 -27.97 -31.81 -7.27
CA THR A 518 -26.95 -30.75 -7.24
C THR A 518 -25.70 -31.04 -8.06
N ASP A 519 -25.64 -32.19 -8.75
CA ASP A 519 -24.44 -32.66 -9.48
C ASP A 519 -24.04 -31.77 -10.67
N ARG A 520 -24.97 -30.95 -11.16
CA ARG A 520 -24.75 -29.97 -12.25
C ARG A 520 -24.85 -28.53 -11.82
N TRP A 521 -24.97 -28.28 -10.51
CA TRP A 521 -25.07 -26.91 -10.03
C TRP A 521 -23.73 -26.19 -10.18
N GLY A 522 -23.82 -24.90 -10.44
CA GLY A 522 -22.67 -24.01 -10.46
C GLY A 522 -22.22 -23.63 -9.05
N VAL A 523 -21.78 -22.38 -8.90
CA VAL A 523 -21.24 -21.89 -7.63
C VAL A 523 -22.36 -21.82 -6.58
N THR A 524 -22.16 -22.49 -5.45
CA THR A 524 -23.23 -22.76 -4.47
C THR A 524 -22.72 -22.62 -3.05
N ARG A 525 -23.55 -22.04 -2.17
CA ARG A 525 -23.39 -22.08 -0.70
C ARG A 525 -24.65 -22.60 0.00
N MET A 526 -24.59 -22.76 1.32
CA MET A 526 -25.69 -23.33 2.11
C MET A 526 -27.02 -22.58 1.97
N SER A 527 -26.98 -21.24 1.89
CA SER A 527 -28.18 -20.42 1.74
C SER A 527 -28.90 -20.65 0.41
N ASP A 528 -28.17 -21.00 -0.66
CA ASP A 528 -28.76 -21.30 -1.97
C ASP A 528 -29.49 -22.66 -1.94
N ILE A 529 -28.93 -23.64 -1.24
CA ILE A 529 -29.54 -24.96 -1.02
C ILE A 529 -30.84 -24.82 -0.22
N TRP A 530 -30.86 -23.96 0.80
CA TRP A 530 -32.08 -23.66 1.56
C TRP A 530 -33.17 -23.01 0.71
N LYS A 531 -32.81 -22.07 -0.16
CA LYS A 531 -33.75 -21.42 -1.09
C LYS A 531 -34.37 -22.47 -2.03
N ALA A 532 -33.56 -23.36 -2.60
CA ALA A 532 -34.02 -24.38 -3.54
C ALA A 532 -34.88 -25.47 -2.88
N SER A 533 -34.55 -25.90 -1.66
CA SER A 533 -35.27 -26.94 -0.92
C SER A 533 -36.48 -26.44 -0.13
N GLY A 534 -36.83 -25.15 -0.24
CA GLY A 534 -37.94 -24.56 0.51
C GLY A 534 -37.78 -24.69 2.03
N THR A 535 -36.55 -24.54 2.55
CA THR A 535 -36.16 -24.65 3.98
C THR A 535 -36.29 -26.04 4.63
N ARG A 536 -36.50 -27.10 3.84
CA ARG A 536 -36.66 -28.48 4.36
C ARG A 536 -35.36 -29.25 4.56
N CYS A 537 -34.21 -28.64 4.27
CA CYS A 537 -32.90 -29.23 4.56
C CYS A 537 -32.68 -29.53 6.03
N ARG A 538 -32.34 -30.79 6.36
CA ARG A 538 -31.92 -31.22 7.70
C ARG A 538 -30.43 -31.57 7.75
N LEU A 539 -29.59 -30.54 7.63
CA LEU A 539 -28.12 -30.65 7.66
C LEU A 539 -27.56 -30.07 8.97
N SER A 540 -27.56 -30.89 10.02
CA SER A 540 -26.99 -30.51 11.32
C SER A 540 -25.73 -31.30 11.69
N ASN A 541 -25.59 -32.52 11.15
CA ASN A 541 -24.41 -33.36 11.30
C ASN A 541 -24.39 -34.47 10.23
N PRO A 542 -23.47 -34.45 9.24
CA PRO A 542 -22.55 -33.35 8.97
C PRO A 542 -23.31 -32.07 8.57
N SER A 543 -22.72 -30.91 8.88
CA SER A 543 -23.12 -29.63 8.30
C SER A 543 -22.71 -29.55 6.82
N PHE A 544 -23.14 -28.51 6.11
CA PHE A 544 -22.70 -28.31 4.72
C PHE A 544 -21.20 -27.99 4.64
N ASP A 545 -20.68 -27.21 5.58
CA ASP A 545 -19.25 -26.90 5.68
C ASP A 545 -18.42 -28.17 5.91
N ASP A 546 -18.90 -29.08 6.77
CA ASP A 546 -18.25 -30.39 6.98
C ASP A 546 -18.21 -31.23 5.69
N LEU A 547 -19.28 -31.16 4.88
CA LEU A 547 -19.36 -31.84 3.58
C LEU A 547 -18.42 -31.19 2.56
N GLN A 548 -18.35 -29.86 2.50
CA GLN A 548 -17.43 -29.14 1.62
C GLN A 548 -15.98 -29.50 1.93
N GLU A 549 -15.59 -29.41 3.21
CA GLU A 549 -14.22 -29.68 3.65
C GLU A 549 -13.82 -31.14 3.38
N SER A 550 -14.76 -32.07 3.54
CA SER A 550 -14.49 -33.51 3.36
C SER A 550 -14.52 -33.97 1.91
N ASP A 551 -15.38 -33.39 1.07
CA ASP A 551 -15.76 -34.00 -0.20
C ASP A 551 -15.70 -33.04 -1.40
N CYS A 552 -15.46 -31.74 -1.22
CA CYS A 552 -15.32 -30.77 -2.34
C CYS A 552 -13.87 -30.39 -2.66
N GLY A 553 -12.93 -30.50 -1.71
CA GLY A 553 -11.56 -29.98 -1.85
C GLY A 553 -10.63 -30.75 -2.81
N ASP A 554 -10.95 -31.99 -3.17
CA ASP A 554 -10.05 -32.81 -4.00
C ASP A 554 -9.71 -32.14 -5.35
N CYS A 555 -10.68 -31.46 -5.97
CA CYS A 555 -10.61 -30.96 -7.35
C CYS A 555 -10.69 -29.44 -7.49
N GLN A 556 -10.73 -28.68 -6.38
CA GLN A 556 -10.78 -27.21 -6.36
C GLN A 556 -10.25 -26.70 -5.00
N GLY A 557 -9.90 -25.41 -4.94
CA GLY A 557 -9.59 -24.77 -3.67
C GLY A 557 -10.84 -24.55 -2.82
N LEU A 558 -10.66 -24.46 -1.50
CA LEU A 558 -11.69 -24.10 -0.53
C LEU A 558 -11.33 -22.79 0.18
N ASP A 559 -12.31 -22.13 0.81
CA ASP A 559 -12.06 -20.92 1.59
C ASP A 559 -11.04 -21.14 2.73
N SER A 560 -11.06 -22.34 3.30
CA SER A 560 -10.16 -22.83 4.35
C SER A 560 -8.70 -22.87 3.88
N ASP A 561 -8.43 -23.06 2.59
CA ASP A 561 -7.07 -23.05 2.04
C ASP A 561 -6.41 -21.66 2.15
N TYR A 562 -7.22 -20.59 2.07
CA TYR A 562 -6.77 -19.18 2.16
C TYR A 562 -6.84 -18.61 3.58
N SER A 563 -7.57 -19.26 4.48
CA SER A 563 -7.78 -18.78 5.85
C SER A 563 -6.47 -18.60 6.62
N GLY A 564 -6.23 -17.39 7.13
CA GLY A 564 -5.00 -17.06 7.86
C GLY A 564 -3.78 -16.71 6.99
N CYS A 565 -3.98 -16.55 5.67
CA CYS A 565 -2.94 -16.12 4.71
C CYS A 565 -3.14 -14.70 4.16
N GLY A 566 -4.21 -14.00 4.56
CA GLY A 566 -4.60 -12.69 4.01
C GLY A 566 -3.64 -11.51 4.27
N THR A 567 -2.52 -11.72 4.96
CA THR A 567 -1.44 -10.73 5.10
C THR A 567 -0.28 -10.99 4.12
N THR A 568 -0.45 -11.96 3.22
CA THR A 568 0.55 -12.38 2.25
C THR A 568 -0.12 -12.65 0.91
N PHE A 569 -1.21 -13.42 0.92
CA PHE A 569 -2.00 -13.70 -0.26
C PHE A 569 -3.48 -13.43 -0.02
N ASN A 570 -4.06 -12.61 -0.88
CA ASN A 570 -5.50 -12.43 -1.03
C ASN A 570 -6.13 -13.52 -1.87
N ARG A 571 -7.47 -13.57 -1.79
CA ARG A 571 -8.32 -14.23 -2.79
C ARG A 571 -8.41 -13.32 -4.02
N GLY A 572 -7.39 -13.37 -4.86
CA GLY A 572 -7.32 -12.56 -6.08
C GLY A 572 -8.36 -13.01 -7.09
N HIS A 573 -9.31 -12.13 -7.42
CA HIS A 573 -10.31 -12.43 -8.43
C HIS A 573 -9.64 -12.52 -9.81
N ILE A 574 -10.01 -13.53 -10.60
CA ILE A 574 -9.56 -13.62 -11.99
C ILE A 574 -10.48 -12.80 -12.87
N ASN A 575 -11.78 -13.11 -12.91
CA ASN A 575 -12.82 -12.19 -13.41
C ASN A 575 -13.23 -11.24 -12.27
N PRO A 576 -12.90 -9.94 -12.32
CA PRO A 576 -13.04 -9.06 -11.16
C PRO A 576 -14.45 -8.53 -10.97
N ASN A 577 -14.85 -8.37 -9.71
CA ASN A 577 -16.15 -7.82 -9.34
C ASN A 577 -16.37 -6.39 -9.87
N SER A 578 -15.34 -5.53 -9.83
CA SER A 578 -15.44 -4.11 -10.21
C SER A 578 -15.82 -3.91 -11.68
N ILE A 579 -15.25 -4.72 -12.59
CA ILE A 579 -15.58 -4.65 -14.02
C ILE A 579 -17.01 -5.16 -14.30
N ASN A 580 -17.52 -6.05 -13.45
CA ASN A 580 -18.85 -6.64 -13.62
C ASN A 580 -19.94 -5.95 -12.79
N ASN A 581 -19.67 -4.78 -12.19
CA ASN A 581 -20.57 -4.10 -11.26
C ASN A 581 -21.88 -3.53 -11.86
N LYS A 582 -22.21 -3.84 -13.12
CA LYS A 582 -23.50 -3.50 -13.75
C LYS A 582 -24.47 -4.69 -13.79
N ASP A 583 -24.03 -5.88 -13.35
CA ASP A 583 -24.84 -7.11 -13.34
C ASP A 583 -24.62 -7.87 -12.01
N ALA A 584 -25.66 -7.92 -11.18
CA ALA A 584 -25.61 -8.51 -9.85
C ALA A 584 -25.38 -10.04 -9.90
N ASP A 585 -25.94 -10.74 -10.89
CA ASP A 585 -25.75 -12.20 -11.02
C ASP A 585 -24.30 -12.51 -11.41
N VAL A 586 -23.71 -11.69 -12.29
CA VAL A 586 -22.30 -11.81 -12.67
C VAL A 586 -21.38 -11.50 -11.50
N GLN A 587 -21.63 -10.41 -10.76
CA GLN A 587 -20.89 -10.08 -9.52
C GLN A 587 -20.92 -11.23 -8.52
N ASP A 588 -22.10 -11.79 -8.26
CA ASP A 588 -22.27 -12.93 -7.35
C ASP A 588 -21.43 -14.15 -7.80
N GLY A 589 -21.34 -14.38 -9.11
CA GLY A 589 -20.50 -15.44 -9.67
C GLY A 589 -19.00 -15.20 -9.47
N THR A 590 -18.56 -13.93 -9.39
CA THR A 590 -17.15 -13.60 -9.21
C THR A 590 -16.60 -14.02 -7.83
N PHE A 591 -17.47 -14.12 -6.81
CA PHE A 591 -17.12 -14.61 -5.47
C PHE A 591 -17.24 -16.13 -5.40
N SER A 592 -16.29 -16.82 -6.04
CA SER A 592 -16.22 -18.29 -6.00
C SER A 592 -14.77 -18.78 -6.02
N MET A 593 -14.53 -19.92 -5.38
CA MET A 593 -13.17 -20.48 -5.31
C MET A 593 -12.60 -20.95 -6.66
N ILE A 594 -13.47 -21.12 -7.67
CA ILE A 594 -13.05 -21.41 -9.05
C ILE A 594 -12.78 -20.15 -9.88
N ASN A 595 -12.94 -18.95 -9.31
CA ASN A 595 -12.58 -17.67 -9.92
C ASN A 595 -11.44 -16.97 -9.17
N VAL A 596 -10.70 -17.69 -8.33
CA VAL A 596 -9.69 -17.13 -7.43
C VAL A 596 -8.36 -17.86 -7.56
N ALA A 597 -7.27 -17.09 -7.50
CA ALA A 597 -5.94 -17.61 -7.25
C ALA A 597 -5.27 -16.85 -6.09
N PRO A 598 -4.25 -17.43 -5.43
CA PRO A 598 -3.41 -16.71 -4.47
C PRO A 598 -2.74 -15.51 -5.12
N GLN A 599 -3.17 -14.32 -4.74
CA GLN A 599 -2.61 -13.07 -5.26
C GLN A 599 -1.90 -12.35 -4.13
N ASP A 600 -0.66 -11.96 -4.36
CA ASP A 600 0.11 -11.18 -3.39
C ASP A 600 -0.69 -9.92 -2.99
N ASP A 601 -0.74 -9.64 -1.69
CA ASP A 601 -1.60 -8.59 -1.13
C ASP A 601 -1.25 -7.20 -1.68
N ASP A 602 0.05 -6.91 -1.72
CA ASP A 602 0.60 -5.67 -2.26
C ASP A 602 0.35 -5.59 -3.76
N PHE A 603 0.60 -6.67 -4.52
CA PHE A 603 0.34 -6.70 -5.96
C PHE A 603 -1.13 -6.45 -6.29
N ASN A 604 -2.05 -7.07 -5.54
CA ASN A 604 -3.49 -6.90 -5.72
C ASN A 604 -3.93 -5.43 -5.52
N GLN A 605 -3.45 -4.80 -4.44
CA GLN A 605 -3.91 -3.47 -4.02
C GLN A 605 -3.19 -2.32 -4.73
N CYS A 606 -1.86 -2.40 -4.85
CA CYS A 606 -1.04 -1.33 -5.43
C CYS A 606 -1.20 -1.23 -6.94
N VAL A 607 -1.18 -2.39 -7.61
CA VAL A 607 -0.82 -2.48 -9.03
C VAL A 607 -1.95 -3.04 -9.87
N TRP A 608 -2.53 -4.16 -9.43
CA TRP A 608 -3.55 -4.85 -10.21
C TRP A 608 -4.86 -4.05 -10.28
N GLN A 609 -5.34 -3.54 -9.14
CA GLN A 609 -6.60 -2.82 -9.04
C GLN A 609 -6.73 -1.61 -9.98
N PRO A 610 -5.74 -0.68 -10.09
CA PRO A 610 -5.82 0.42 -11.07
C PRO A 610 -6.00 -0.04 -12.52
N TYR A 611 -5.37 -1.15 -12.92
CA TYR A 611 -5.59 -1.72 -14.26
C TYR A 611 -7.00 -2.27 -14.43
N GLU A 612 -7.60 -2.88 -13.40
CA GLU A 612 -8.99 -3.35 -13.48
C GLU A 612 -9.98 -2.19 -13.64
N CYS A 613 -9.75 -1.11 -12.91
CA CYS A 613 -10.49 0.13 -13.02
C CYS A 613 -10.39 0.73 -14.43
N ALA A 614 -9.17 0.81 -15.00
CA ALA A 614 -8.95 1.27 -16.36
C ALA A 614 -9.73 0.44 -17.39
N VAL A 615 -9.75 -0.90 -17.24
CA VAL A 615 -10.54 -1.77 -18.12
C VAL A 615 -12.04 -1.51 -17.99
N GLY A 616 -12.55 -1.29 -16.77
CA GLY A 616 -13.94 -0.88 -16.53
C GLY A 616 -14.30 0.41 -17.28
N ARG A 617 -13.48 1.46 -17.12
CA ARG A 617 -13.65 2.74 -17.82
C ARG A 617 -13.56 2.59 -19.34
N LYS A 618 -12.69 1.70 -19.85
CA LYS A 618 -12.59 1.41 -21.28
C LYS A 618 -13.82 0.69 -21.82
N ALA A 619 -14.40 -0.24 -21.07
CA ALA A 619 -15.64 -0.89 -21.45
C ALA A 619 -16.83 0.10 -21.50
N ASP A 620 -16.88 1.07 -20.58
CA ASP A 620 -17.87 2.16 -20.65
C ASP A 620 -17.68 3.02 -21.93
N GLU A 621 -16.44 3.32 -22.30
CA GLU A 621 -16.10 4.06 -23.52
C GLU A 621 -16.52 3.29 -24.78
N VAL A 622 -16.22 2.00 -24.85
CA VAL A 622 -16.62 1.09 -25.94
C VAL A 622 -18.14 1.11 -26.10
N TYR A 623 -18.87 0.96 -25.00
CA TYR A 623 -20.34 0.99 -25.02
C TYR A 623 -20.87 2.32 -25.56
N LYS A 624 -20.39 3.45 -25.02
CA LYS A 624 -20.81 4.81 -25.44
C LYS A 624 -20.55 5.05 -26.92
N ASN A 625 -19.37 4.69 -27.41
CA ASN A 625 -18.98 4.87 -28.81
C ASN A 625 -19.86 4.04 -29.75
N ALA A 626 -20.12 2.78 -29.38
CA ALA A 626 -21.00 1.92 -30.16
C ALA A 626 -22.44 2.43 -30.21
N VAL A 627 -23.00 2.88 -29.08
CA VAL A 627 -24.35 3.49 -29.04
C VAL A 627 -24.40 4.75 -29.90
N ARG A 628 -23.42 5.66 -29.78
CA ARG A 628 -23.34 6.88 -30.59
C ARG A 628 -23.26 6.59 -32.08
N ALA A 629 -22.56 5.52 -32.46
CA ALA A 629 -22.40 5.12 -33.85
C ALA A 629 -23.58 4.27 -34.38
N GLY A 630 -24.56 3.92 -33.55
CA GLY A 630 -25.68 3.04 -33.92
C GLY A 630 -25.28 1.58 -34.13
N SER A 631 -24.16 1.15 -33.54
CA SER A 631 -23.59 -0.19 -33.67
C SER A 631 -24.07 -1.14 -32.57
N ASN A 632 -24.10 -2.44 -32.89
CA ASN A 632 -24.31 -3.52 -31.93
C ASN A 632 -22.99 -4.01 -31.28
N SER A 633 -21.83 -3.50 -31.71
CA SER A 633 -20.51 -3.87 -31.17
C SER A 633 -20.22 -3.14 -29.85
N LYS A 634 -20.98 -3.49 -28.81
CA LYS A 634 -20.97 -2.83 -27.49
C LYS A 634 -20.13 -3.55 -26.42
N ALA A 635 -19.63 -4.74 -26.74
CA ALA A 635 -18.94 -5.59 -25.79
C ALA A 635 -17.41 -5.47 -25.93
N LEU A 636 -16.73 -5.32 -24.80
CA LEU A 636 -15.30 -5.53 -24.67
C LEU A 636 -15.06 -6.96 -24.19
N TYR A 637 -14.33 -7.75 -24.98
CA TYR A 637 -14.02 -9.12 -24.61
C TYR A 637 -12.75 -9.14 -23.78
N VAL A 638 -12.82 -9.75 -22.60
CA VAL A 638 -11.75 -9.79 -21.62
C VAL A 638 -11.41 -11.23 -21.32
N ILE A 639 -10.15 -11.60 -21.49
CA ILE A 639 -9.60 -12.87 -21.01
C ILE A 639 -8.52 -12.54 -19.99
N THR A 640 -8.66 -13.07 -18.79
CA THR A 640 -7.81 -12.75 -17.63
C THR A 640 -7.46 -14.05 -16.93
N GLY A 641 -6.24 -14.18 -16.45
CA GLY A 641 -5.74 -15.47 -16.02
C GLY A 641 -4.43 -15.42 -15.25
N THR A 642 -3.89 -16.61 -15.03
CA THR A 642 -2.63 -16.79 -14.30
C THR A 642 -1.59 -17.45 -15.20
N LYS A 643 -0.30 -17.24 -14.89
CA LYS A 643 0.82 -17.99 -15.50
C LYS A 643 1.71 -18.50 -14.38
N LEU A 644 2.06 -19.79 -14.42
CA LEU A 644 2.99 -20.36 -13.44
C LEU A 644 4.40 -19.78 -13.64
N GLY A 645 5.11 -19.57 -12.53
CA GLY A 645 6.53 -19.23 -12.57
C GLY A 645 7.41 -20.44 -12.91
N GLN A 646 8.73 -20.24 -12.91
CA GLN A 646 9.69 -21.33 -13.13
C GLN A 646 9.60 -22.43 -12.05
N GLN A 647 9.20 -22.08 -10.84
CA GLN A 647 8.95 -22.99 -9.74
C GLN A 647 7.52 -22.78 -9.23
N THR A 648 6.81 -23.88 -8.94
CA THR A 648 5.46 -23.83 -8.36
C THR A 648 5.53 -24.01 -6.85
N THR A 649 5.09 -23.01 -6.12
CA THR A 649 4.82 -23.08 -4.67
C THR A 649 3.32 -23.31 -4.45
N TRP A 650 2.97 -23.86 -3.28
CA TRP A 650 1.59 -24.28 -2.99
C TRP A 650 1.09 -23.66 -1.69
N MET A 651 0.00 -22.91 -1.79
CA MET A 651 -0.78 -22.42 -0.67
C MET A 651 -1.34 -23.60 0.13
N LYS A 652 -0.89 -23.71 1.38
CA LYS A 652 -1.13 -24.82 2.30
C LYS A 652 -0.91 -26.19 1.66
N GLY A 653 0.01 -26.29 0.70
CA GLY A 653 0.33 -27.53 0.00
C GLY A 653 -0.78 -28.03 -0.94
N ARG A 654 -1.83 -27.22 -1.19
CA ARG A 654 -3.04 -27.60 -1.92
C ARG A 654 -3.31 -26.77 -3.16
N VAL A 655 -3.19 -25.44 -3.08
CA VAL A 655 -3.54 -24.53 -4.17
C VAL A 655 -2.27 -23.88 -4.72
N ALA A 656 -2.04 -23.94 -6.03
CA ALA A 656 -0.83 -23.38 -6.61
C ALA A 656 -0.80 -21.85 -6.49
N ILE A 657 0.37 -21.29 -6.17
CA ILE A 657 0.60 -19.85 -6.18
C ILE A 657 1.15 -19.50 -7.57
N PRO A 658 0.43 -18.73 -8.40
CA PRO A 658 0.92 -18.36 -9.72
C PRO A 658 2.08 -17.39 -9.62
N GLY A 659 2.97 -17.41 -10.63
CA GLY A 659 4.08 -16.46 -10.72
C GLY A 659 3.67 -15.12 -11.33
N TYR A 660 2.59 -15.10 -12.12
CA TYR A 660 2.09 -13.91 -12.79
C TYR A 660 0.56 -13.92 -12.87
N PHE A 661 -0.02 -12.73 -12.83
CA PHE A 661 -1.39 -12.46 -13.27
C PHE A 661 -1.35 -11.69 -14.59
N TRP A 662 -2.34 -11.91 -15.44
CA TRP A 662 -2.39 -11.27 -16.75
C TRP A 662 -3.82 -11.05 -17.23
N LYS A 663 -4.00 -10.06 -18.11
CA LYS A 663 -5.29 -9.72 -18.71
C LYS A 663 -5.09 -9.24 -20.15
N ALA A 664 -5.93 -9.74 -21.04
CA ALA A 664 -5.95 -9.44 -22.47
C ALA A 664 -7.34 -8.96 -22.86
N LEU A 665 -7.38 -7.93 -23.70
CA LEU A 665 -8.59 -7.29 -24.18
C LEU A 665 -8.68 -7.43 -25.69
N CYS A 666 -9.90 -7.65 -26.19
CA CYS A 666 -10.23 -7.56 -27.59
C CYS A 666 -11.53 -6.79 -27.77
N TYR A 667 -11.47 -5.74 -28.59
CA TYR A 667 -12.65 -5.10 -29.14
C TYR A 667 -12.73 -5.41 -30.63
N PRO A 668 -13.77 -6.12 -31.11
CA PRO A 668 -13.85 -6.52 -32.51
C PRO A 668 -14.20 -5.38 -33.46
N GLY A 669 -14.66 -4.22 -32.95
CA GLY A 669 -15.06 -3.10 -33.79
C GLY A 669 -16.37 -3.33 -34.56
N ASP A 670 -16.68 -2.36 -35.42
CA ASP A 670 -17.75 -2.40 -36.42
C ASP A 670 -17.37 -1.41 -37.52
N GLU A 671 -16.79 -1.94 -38.60
CA GLU A 671 -16.28 -1.15 -39.72
C GLU A 671 -17.40 -0.32 -40.37
N SER A 672 -18.63 -0.84 -40.43
CA SER A 672 -19.78 -0.15 -41.02
C SER A 672 -20.19 1.10 -40.22
N ALA A 673 -19.88 1.10 -38.91
CA ALA A 673 -20.11 2.20 -37.99
C ALA A 673 -18.84 3.06 -37.75
N GLY A 674 -17.73 2.75 -38.42
CA GLY A 674 -16.44 3.44 -38.26
C GLY A 674 -15.70 3.13 -36.95
N LEU A 675 -16.06 2.05 -36.26
CA LEU A 675 -15.44 1.61 -35.01
C LEU A 675 -14.31 0.63 -35.33
N ARG A 676 -13.06 1.02 -35.06
CA ARG A 676 -11.89 0.18 -35.36
C ARG A 676 -11.67 -0.89 -34.30
N PRO A 677 -11.23 -2.10 -34.68
CA PRO A 677 -10.84 -3.13 -33.73
C PRO A 677 -9.54 -2.74 -33.02
N PHE A 678 -9.44 -3.09 -31.75
CA PHE A 678 -8.20 -2.93 -30.98
C PHE A 678 -7.99 -4.10 -30.01
N GLY A 679 -6.74 -4.30 -29.61
CA GLY A 679 -6.37 -5.32 -28.63
C GLY A 679 -5.11 -4.94 -27.85
N VAL A 680 -5.05 -5.37 -26.60
CA VAL A 680 -3.90 -5.14 -25.72
C VAL A 680 -3.83 -6.28 -24.72
N GLY A 681 -2.63 -6.65 -24.30
CA GLY A 681 -2.45 -7.55 -23.17
C GLY A 681 -1.43 -7.00 -22.19
N PHE A 682 -1.65 -7.27 -20.91
CA PHE A 682 -0.77 -6.84 -19.85
C PHE A 682 -0.62 -7.89 -18.76
N TYR A 683 0.52 -7.89 -18.10
CA TYR A 683 0.83 -8.81 -17.01
C TYR A 683 1.70 -8.16 -15.95
N GLY A 684 1.70 -8.74 -14.76
CA GLY A 684 2.59 -8.38 -13.66
C GLY A 684 3.03 -9.63 -12.90
N PRO A 685 4.26 -9.64 -12.35
CA PRO A 685 4.67 -10.72 -11.47
C PRO A 685 3.86 -10.65 -10.18
N ASN A 686 3.46 -11.81 -9.66
CA ASN A 686 2.63 -11.94 -8.46
C ASN A 686 3.45 -11.75 -7.18
N ILE A 687 4.12 -10.60 -7.10
CA ILE A 687 4.98 -10.17 -6.01
C ILE A 687 4.84 -8.66 -5.90
N ASP A 688 4.70 -8.17 -4.66
CA ASP A 688 4.80 -6.77 -4.24
C ASP A 688 4.12 -5.73 -5.16
N CYS A 689 4.44 -4.45 -4.97
CA CYS A 689 3.95 -3.38 -5.84
C CYS A 689 4.78 -3.28 -7.15
N SER A 690 5.13 -4.43 -7.73
CA SER A 690 5.94 -4.56 -8.94
C SER A 690 5.32 -3.91 -10.17
N LYS A 691 6.15 -3.54 -11.15
CA LYS A 691 5.67 -2.86 -12.35
C LYS A 691 4.89 -3.80 -13.27
N MET A 692 3.73 -3.36 -13.75
CA MET A 692 3.00 -4.00 -14.84
C MET A 692 3.68 -3.76 -16.19
N THR A 693 3.54 -4.72 -17.09
CA THR A 693 3.98 -4.61 -18.47
C THR A 693 2.78 -4.70 -19.39
N SER A 694 2.47 -3.62 -20.11
CA SER A 694 1.49 -3.63 -21.20
C SER A 694 2.17 -3.80 -22.56
N LEU A 695 1.55 -4.57 -23.44
CA LEU A 695 2.07 -4.91 -24.75
C LEU A 695 0.92 -4.93 -25.78
N PRO A 696 1.21 -4.58 -27.05
CA PRO A 696 0.35 -4.96 -28.16
C PRO A 696 0.03 -6.45 -28.11
N LEU A 697 -1.22 -6.81 -28.46
CA LEU A 697 -1.76 -8.14 -28.23
C LEU A 697 -0.88 -9.29 -28.77
N GLU A 698 -0.36 -9.16 -29.99
CA GLU A 698 0.56 -10.15 -30.59
C GLU A 698 1.82 -10.40 -29.74
N LYS A 699 2.43 -9.33 -29.21
CA LYS A 699 3.62 -9.42 -28.36
C LYS A 699 3.29 -10.01 -26.99
N PHE A 700 2.10 -9.69 -26.48
CA PHE A 700 1.60 -10.27 -25.25
C PHE A 700 1.35 -11.78 -25.40
N GLU A 701 0.72 -12.21 -26.48
CA GLU A 701 0.48 -13.64 -26.77
C GLU A 701 1.80 -14.41 -26.92
N ALA A 702 2.78 -13.81 -27.61
CA ALA A 702 4.13 -14.38 -27.68
C ALA A 702 4.78 -14.54 -26.29
N TRP A 703 4.57 -13.61 -25.36
CA TRP A 703 5.02 -13.75 -23.97
C TRP A 703 4.24 -14.84 -23.22
N LEU A 704 2.92 -14.89 -23.40
CA LEU A 704 2.04 -15.81 -22.68
C LEU A 704 2.33 -17.27 -23.06
N TYR A 705 2.54 -17.53 -24.36
CA TYR A 705 2.76 -18.85 -24.94
C TYR A 705 4.23 -19.19 -25.22
N ASP A 706 5.16 -18.46 -24.60
CA ASP A 706 6.61 -18.69 -24.72
C ASP A 706 7.09 -18.75 -26.19
N GLY A 707 6.51 -17.91 -27.04
CA GLY A 707 6.81 -17.77 -28.47
C GLY A 707 6.08 -18.73 -29.40
N ALA A 708 5.17 -19.58 -28.90
CA ALA A 708 4.32 -20.40 -29.76
C ALA A 708 3.27 -19.55 -30.49
N ASP A 709 2.94 -19.96 -31.72
CA ASP A 709 1.92 -19.33 -32.57
C ASP A 709 0.52 -19.73 -32.10
N GLU A 710 0.09 -19.14 -30.99
CA GLU A 710 -1.17 -19.41 -30.32
C GLU A 710 -1.84 -18.08 -29.98
N HIS A 711 -3.17 -18.01 -30.13
CA HIS A 711 -3.95 -16.79 -29.93
C HIS A 711 -5.00 -16.97 -28.85
N LEU A 712 -5.21 -15.91 -28.06
CA LEU A 712 -6.27 -15.82 -27.05
C LEU A 712 -7.63 -15.54 -27.65
N PHE A 713 -7.68 -14.91 -28.83
CA PHE A 713 -8.92 -14.61 -29.54
C PHE A 713 -8.98 -15.31 -30.92
N PRO A 714 -8.82 -16.64 -30.98
CA PRO A 714 -8.71 -17.38 -32.22
C PRO A 714 -9.99 -17.25 -33.07
N GLY A 715 -9.84 -17.17 -34.39
CA GLY A 715 -10.97 -17.05 -35.30
C GLY A 715 -11.68 -15.68 -35.28
N SER A 716 -11.09 -14.68 -34.64
CA SER A 716 -11.60 -13.31 -34.60
C SER A 716 -10.65 -12.31 -35.28
N VAL A 717 -11.09 -11.07 -35.42
CA VAL A 717 -10.23 -9.98 -35.92
C VAL A 717 -9.00 -9.73 -35.05
N CYS A 718 -9.09 -10.00 -33.74
CA CYS A 718 -7.99 -9.84 -32.79
C CYS A 718 -6.95 -10.96 -32.85
N ALA A 719 -7.17 -12.02 -33.64
CA ALA A 719 -6.11 -12.98 -33.97
C ALA A 719 -5.13 -12.42 -35.01
N GLY A 720 -5.51 -11.35 -35.71
CA GLY A 720 -4.65 -10.62 -36.64
C GLY A 720 -4.18 -9.28 -36.06
N PRO A 721 -3.42 -8.49 -36.86
CA PRO A 721 -2.97 -7.17 -36.43
C PRO A 721 -4.16 -6.23 -36.21
N VAL A 722 -4.26 -5.68 -35.01
CA VAL A 722 -5.26 -4.70 -34.58
C VAL A 722 -4.57 -3.51 -33.92
N ASP A 723 -5.30 -2.40 -33.78
CA ASP A 723 -4.77 -1.22 -33.10
C ASP A 723 -4.44 -1.56 -31.62
N ASN A 724 -3.39 -0.96 -31.07
CA ASN A 724 -3.05 -1.10 -29.65
C ASN A 724 -3.78 -0.03 -28.83
N TRP A 725 -4.03 -0.32 -27.55
CA TRP A 725 -4.35 0.74 -26.59
C TRP A 725 -3.07 1.48 -26.19
N GLU A 726 -2.69 2.47 -26.99
CA GLU A 726 -1.53 3.31 -26.71
C GLU A 726 -1.74 4.17 -25.45
N GLY A 727 -0.69 4.30 -24.64
CA GLY A 727 -0.72 5.08 -23.41
C GLY A 727 -1.47 4.45 -22.23
N LEU A 728 -1.77 3.14 -22.27
CA LEU A 728 -2.45 2.45 -21.17
C LEU A 728 -1.75 2.66 -19.82
N ASP A 729 -0.42 2.47 -19.75
CA ASP A 729 0.33 2.59 -18.49
C ASP A 729 0.30 4.02 -17.94
N ASP A 730 0.39 5.03 -18.81
CA ASP A 730 0.32 6.44 -18.43
C ASP A 730 -1.09 6.80 -17.95
N TYR A 731 -2.12 6.31 -18.64
CA TYR A 731 -3.51 6.49 -18.24
C TYR A 731 -3.81 5.82 -16.89
N VAL A 732 -3.30 4.62 -16.66
CA VAL A 732 -3.42 3.93 -15.37
C VAL A 732 -2.75 4.74 -14.27
N ALA A 733 -1.54 5.25 -14.51
CA ALA A 733 -0.84 6.09 -13.54
C ALA A 733 -1.63 7.37 -13.19
N GLU A 734 -2.30 7.99 -14.16
CA GLU A 734 -3.16 9.15 -13.96
C GLU A 734 -4.38 8.83 -13.07
N ILE A 735 -5.05 7.71 -13.29
CA ILE A 735 -6.30 7.38 -12.60
C ILE A 735 -6.11 6.55 -11.31
N ALA A 736 -4.87 6.13 -11.00
CA ALA A 736 -4.62 5.15 -9.95
C ALA A 736 -5.13 5.63 -8.57
N HIS A 737 -4.96 6.91 -8.25
CA HIS A 737 -5.47 7.51 -7.02
C HIS A 737 -7.00 7.42 -6.92
N ASP A 738 -7.70 7.84 -7.98
CA ASP A 738 -9.18 7.81 -8.02
C ASP A 738 -9.70 6.38 -7.87
N CYS A 739 -9.12 5.43 -8.63
CA CYS A 739 -9.50 4.03 -8.61
C CYS A 739 -9.27 3.36 -7.24
N ARG A 740 -8.19 3.73 -6.52
CA ARG A 740 -7.96 3.26 -5.14
C ARG A 740 -9.00 3.83 -4.17
N ASN A 741 -9.35 5.09 -4.34
CA ASN A 741 -10.31 5.79 -3.49
C ASN A 741 -11.75 5.32 -3.65
N GLU A 742 -12.18 4.99 -4.88
CA GLU A 742 -13.49 4.40 -5.20
C GLU A 742 -13.66 3.05 -4.48
N HIS A 743 -12.65 2.19 -4.51
CA HIS A 743 -12.70 0.88 -3.85
C HIS A 743 -12.70 0.94 -2.31
N ILE A 744 -12.10 1.96 -1.71
CA ILE A 744 -12.19 2.18 -0.25
C ILE A 744 -13.65 2.50 0.14
N GLN A 745 -14.41 3.19 -0.71
CA GLN A 745 -15.84 3.44 -0.47
C GLN A 745 -16.65 2.13 -0.58
N ASP A 746 -16.36 1.28 -1.57
CA ASP A 746 -17.02 -0.03 -1.75
C ASP A 746 -16.75 -1.04 -0.62
N THR A 747 -15.59 -0.95 0.04
CA THR A 747 -15.23 -1.82 1.16
C THR A 747 -15.74 -1.34 2.52
N CYS A 748 -16.32 -0.13 2.58
CA CYS A 748 -16.88 0.45 3.79
C CYS A 748 -18.34 0.02 4.09
N GLU A 749 -18.96 -0.81 3.24
CA GLU A 749 -20.32 -1.31 3.43
C GLU A 749 -20.36 -2.77 3.92
N SER A 750 -20.08 -2.98 5.21
CA SER A 750 -20.70 -4.04 6.03
C SER A 750 -20.21 -3.92 7.48
N GLU A 751 -21.17 -3.77 8.41
CA GLU A 751 -21.04 -3.75 9.90
C GLU A 751 -20.02 -2.79 10.57
N TRP A 752 -19.17 -2.10 9.83
CA TRP A 752 -18.13 -1.19 10.35
C TRP A 752 -18.49 0.31 10.29
N ARG A 753 -19.76 0.61 9.98
CA ARG A 753 -20.27 2.00 9.85
C ARG A 753 -19.99 2.87 11.09
N ASP A 754 -19.91 2.29 12.28
CA ASP A 754 -19.80 3.07 13.54
C ASP A 754 -18.38 3.43 13.99
N LYS A 755 -17.31 2.88 13.39
CA LYS A 755 -15.94 3.08 13.95
C LYS A 755 -14.87 3.61 13.00
N ARG A 756 -15.03 3.55 11.67
CA ARG A 756 -14.04 4.10 10.72
C ARG A 756 -14.56 5.24 9.87
N CYS A 757 -15.82 5.17 9.43
CA CYS A 757 -16.44 6.26 8.70
C CYS A 757 -17.24 7.09 9.70
N GLY A 758 -16.60 8.08 10.30
CA GLY A 758 -17.21 8.98 11.28
C GLY A 758 -18.55 9.54 10.79
N THR A 759 -19.63 8.87 11.16
CA THR A 759 -20.99 9.37 11.16
C THR A 759 -21.66 8.87 12.44
N SER A 760 -21.57 9.67 13.49
CA SER A 760 -22.65 9.81 14.46
C SER A 760 -22.71 11.29 14.85
N GLY A 761 -23.93 11.82 14.85
CA GLY A 761 -24.24 13.24 15.02
C GLY A 761 -24.29 13.72 16.46
#